data_AF-A0A8H2WG51-F1
#
_entry.id   AF-A0A8H2WG51-F1
#
_cell.length_a   1.000
_cell.length_b   1.000
_cell.length_c   1.000
_cell.angle_alpha   90.00
_cell.angle_beta   90.00
_cell.angle_gamma   90.00
#
_symmetry.space_group_name_H-M   'P 1'
#
loop_
_entity.id
_entity.type
_entity.pdbx_description
1 polymer ?
#
loop_
_entity_poly.entity_id
_entity_poly.type
_entity_poly.pdbx_seq_one_letter_code
_entity_poly.pdbx_strand_id
1 'polypeptide(L)'
;MGKAQKKKAMRRHNPMRVPDSHIPKGLESAASSTRKDKVEAVLPIIQKMNSEDVAERTWACAAVSNLIQNDPATRRLLQGKNVVGTLITRLSDPSEEVAAEATGALRNLCIDGGFDICAEMFNKGIMGPLTEFIPKLSTTLQNVLSNPKSAPEKVQELVYEFAENIITILWCLSETSNKALNAINSISLIPFLMSFLINRAKLPRQVVHASVQCLYVLSEDNPPAIQTIRSESEYIACLVAISTAPQGPNDDEWDIGIRVLACGSLRNVSPLPAALNASSIDIDRSIALPLITPLLSYSLDGAVEEVKNTLANPPAPAPQNNSLKFAKLPKSDDKSPAEILLERIERRLRVLQLSLEILTGVCAQLPDPEPVPEELEDEDEDADMDQEEGLEDEIIQSDADDAPMDEEPPSFLASPEADQNSIKLLTTLTPLLLSLSTPTSMSFPPSSATATITTEPTHLPTTSALTSVHISALECLSNLLLSFPTSDTGPINPATAEVAVAAWPRAWATLTASINAPSTTDRRMELSVAALGVLWGLARLARGVLAPQKEQVELLIQVADSIQADEQVQVKCVGILGSLAQNTREIEMNKAIAQYLLSYIHPTPRSAEPTLHALSLLIDIYADEANTYDVNFRSLKGTEVLASSITPLRKLVRSIDRRKEGGTELRRWAEEVEGNVRGFVTYRRKLKI
;
A
#
# COMPACT_ATOMS: atom_id res chain seq x y z
N MET A 1 -5.52 14.20 -8.30
CA MET A 1 -5.10 13.12 -9.24
C MET A 1 -3.61 12.84 -9.01
N GLY A 2 -3.14 11.59 -9.16
CA GLY A 2 -1.70 11.24 -8.99
C GLY A 2 -1.24 10.75 -7.63
N LYS A 3 -1.97 11.05 -6.54
CA LYS A 3 -1.70 10.55 -5.19
C LYS A 3 -1.93 9.04 -5.13
N ALA A 4 -1.05 8.33 -4.43
CA ALA A 4 -1.30 6.95 -4.07
C ALA A 4 -2.35 6.96 -2.95
N GLN A 5 -3.61 6.70 -3.29
CA GLN A 5 -4.57 6.33 -2.25
C GLN A 5 -4.11 5.00 -1.64
N LYS A 6 -4.42 4.77 -0.36
CA LYS A 6 -4.37 3.41 0.19
C LYS A 6 -5.26 2.59 -0.73
N LYS A 7 -4.68 1.87 -1.69
CA LYS A 7 -5.44 1.05 -2.63
C LYS A 7 -6.32 0.21 -1.73
N LYS A 8 -7.65 0.21 -1.94
CA LYS A 8 -8.53 -0.83 -1.39
C LYS A 8 -7.84 -2.11 -1.76
N ALA A 9 -7.15 -2.69 -0.79
CA ALA A 9 -6.11 -3.62 -1.13
C ALA A 9 -6.85 -4.75 -1.83
N MET A 10 -6.52 -4.99 -3.10
CA MET A 10 -7.05 -6.14 -3.79
C MET A 10 -6.55 -7.32 -2.98
N ARG A 11 -7.43 -7.81 -2.09
CA ARG A 11 -7.30 -8.92 -1.14
C ARG A 11 -5.84 -9.26 -0.90
N ARG A 12 -5.19 -8.55 0.04
CA ARG A 12 -3.74 -8.65 0.28
C ARG A 12 -3.38 -10.13 0.33
N HIS A 13 -2.51 -10.57 -0.57
CA HIS A 13 -1.83 -11.82 -0.31
C HIS A 13 -0.99 -11.61 0.94
N ASN A 14 -1.04 -12.57 1.86
CA ASN A 14 -0.29 -12.49 3.11
C ASN A 14 1.17 -12.12 2.81
N PRO A 15 1.70 -11.01 3.37
CA PRO A 15 3.06 -10.55 3.11
C PRO A 15 4.14 -11.50 3.64
N MET A 16 3.76 -12.56 4.36
CA MET A 16 4.66 -13.56 4.92
C MET A 16 5.26 -14.54 3.88
N ARG A 17 4.73 -14.62 2.64
CA ARG A 17 5.34 -15.47 1.60
C ARG A 17 4.90 -15.14 0.17
N VAL A 18 5.71 -15.57 -0.80
CA VAL A 18 5.47 -15.38 -2.25
C VAL A 18 4.21 -16.13 -2.70
N PRO A 19 3.29 -15.49 -3.45
CA PRO A 19 2.11 -16.15 -3.99
C PRO A 19 2.45 -17.24 -5.01
N ASP A 20 1.71 -18.36 -4.98
CA ASP A 20 1.79 -19.46 -5.97
C ASP A 20 1.22 -19.08 -7.37
N SER A 21 0.90 -17.80 -7.61
CA SER A 21 0.16 -17.32 -8.80
C SER A 21 0.87 -17.55 -10.14
N HIS A 22 2.19 -17.78 -10.13
CA HIS A 22 2.98 -18.06 -11.34
C HIS A 22 2.93 -19.53 -11.79
N ILE A 23 2.24 -20.41 -11.06
CA ILE A 23 2.29 -21.85 -11.30
C ILE A 23 1.15 -22.29 -12.22
N PRO A 24 1.43 -23.10 -13.26
CA PRO A 24 0.39 -23.59 -14.14
C PRO A 24 -0.68 -24.40 -13.39
N LYS A 25 -1.95 -24.11 -13.69
CA LYS A 25 -3.10 -24.73 -13.04
C LYS A 25 -3.29 -26.17 -13.55
N GLY A 26 -3.38 -27.15 -12.65
CA GLY A 26 -3.86 -28.50 -12.96
C GLY A 26 -3.10 -29.62 -12.26
N LEU A 27 -3.77 -30.75 -12.01
CA LEU A 27 -3.20 -31.91 -11.30
C LEU A 27 -2.03 -32.53 -12.07
N GLU A 28 -2.15 -32.63 -13.39
CA GLU A 28 -1.12 -33.20 -14.27
C GLU A 28 0.14 -32.33 -14.32
N SER A 29 -0.02 -31.00 -14.40
CA SER A 29 1.10 -30.05 -14.37
C SER A 29 1.81 -30.02 -13.02
N ALA A 30 1.08 -30.19 -11.91
CA ALA A 30 1.66 -30.29 -10.58
C ALA A 30 2.40 -31.61 -10.39
N ALA A 31 1.84 -32.72 -10.88
CA ALA A 31 2.48 -34.04 -10.81
C ALA A 31 3.76 -34.12 -11.68
N SER A 32 3.80 -33.44 -12.84
CA SER A 32 4.98 -33.41 -13.71
C SER A 32 6.10 -32.51 -13.19
N SER A 33 5.79 -31.49 -12.38
CA SER A 33 6.75 -30.54 -11.79
C SER A 33 7.23 -30.94 -10.38
N THR A 34 6.55 -31.90 -9.75
CA THR A 34 6.94 -32.45 -8.44
C THR A 34 7.87 -33.65 -8.61
N ARG A 35 8.88 -33.80 -7.73
CA ARG A 35 9.75 -35.00 -7.72
C ARG A 35 8.92 -36.27 -7.53
N LYS A 36 9.19 -37.33 -8.31
CA LYS A 36 8.47 -38.63 -8.26
C LYS A 36 8.32 -39.16 -6.83
N ASP A 37 9.39 -39.10 -6.04
CA ASP A 37 9.41 -39.58 -4.65
C ASP A 37 8.38 -38.87 -3.75
N LYS A 38 8.13 -37.57 -3.99
CA LYS A 38 7.11 -36.80 -3.27
C LYS A 38 5.70 -37.15 -3.76
N VAL A 39 5.53 -37.38 -5.06
CA VAL A 39 4.24 -37.83 -5.64
C VAL A 39 3.83 -39.18 -5.04
N GLU A 40 4.79 -40.09 -4.89
CA GLU A 40 4.58 -41.41 -4.28
C GLU A 40 4.31 -41.32 -2.76
N ALA A 41 4.90 -40.34 -2.06
CA ALA A 41 4.70 -40.12 -0.62
C ALA A 41 3.34 -39.49 -0.25
N VAL A 42 2.70 -38.73 -1.15
CA VAL A 42 1.44 -38.01 -0.88
C VAL A 42 0.28 -38.96 -0.54
N LEU A 43 0.15 -40.07 -1.28
CA LEU A 43 -1.01 -40.97 -1.14
C LEU A 43 -1.01 -41.73 0.21
N PRO A 44 0.13 -42.29 0.68
CA PRO A 44 0.26 -42.83 2.02
C PRO A 44 -0.04 -41.83 3.15
N ILE A 45 0.33 -40.56 2.99
CA ILE A 45 0.08 -39.52 4.01
C ILE A 45 -1.42 -39.27 4.18
N ILE A 46 -2.16 -39.12 3.07
CA ILE A 46 -3.62 -38.94 3.10
C ILE A 46 -4.34 -40.16 3.69
N GLN A 47 -3.83 -41.37 3.42
CA GLN A 47 -4.37 -42.60 4.02
C GLN A 47 -4.14 -42.63 5.54
N LYS A 48 -2.93 -42.34 6.00
CA LYS A 48 -2.59 -42.30 7.43
C LYS A 48 -3.36 -41.24 8.21
N MET A 49 -3.74 -40.14 7.56
CA MET A 49 -4.59 -39.11 8.16
C MET A 49 -6.00 -39.61 8.52
N ASN A 50 -6.45 -40.70 7.89
CA ASN A 50 -7.73 -41.37 8.16
C ASN A 50 -7.55 -42.67 8.96
N SER A 51 -6.35 -42.94 9.49
CA SER A 51 -6.09 -44.11 10.32
C SER A 51 -6.80 -44.04 11.67
N GLU A 52 -7.10 -45.19 12.26
CA GLU A 52 -7.61 -45.28 13.63
C GLU A 52 -6.53 -44.95 14.66
N ASP A 53 -5.24 -45.10 14.30
CA ASP A 53 -4.11 -44.78 15.18
C ASP A 53 -3.89 -43.26 15.28
N VAL A 54 -3.94 -42.74 16.51
CA VAL A 54 -3.68 -41.34 16.84
C VAL A 54 -2.29 -40.92 16.38
N ALA A 55 -1.27 -41.76 16.58
CA ALA A 55 0.10 -41.43 16.21
C ALA A 55 0.28 -41.29 14.69
N GLU A 56 -0.39 -42.13 13.90
CA GLU A 56 -0.40 -42.02 12.45
C GLU A 56 -1.12 -40.77 11.96
N ARG A 57 -2.24 -40.38 12.60
CA ARG A 57 -2.96 -39.15 12.26
C ARG A 57 -2.14 -37.90 12.59
N THR A 58 -1.53 -37.84 13.78
CA THR A 58 -0.65 -36.73 14.18
C THR A 58 0.52 -36.60 13.22
N TRP A 59 1.20 -37.73 12.92
CA TRP A 59 2.31 -37.74 11.98
C TRP A 59 1.88 -37.29 10.57
N ALA A 60 0.71 -37.71 10.10
CA ALA A 60 0.21 -37.31 8.80
C ALA A 60 -0.07 -35.80 8.71
N CYS A 61 -0.64 -35.19 9.76
CA CYS A 61 -0.87 -33.74 9.81
C CYS A 61 0.45 -32.96 9.78
N ALA A 62 1.44 -33.39 10.57
CA ALA A 62 2.77 -32.78 10.61
C ALA A 62 3.52 -32.94 9.27
N ALA A 63 3.43 -34.12 8.65
CA ALA A 63 4.02 -34.40 7.35
C ALA A 63 3.42 -33.50 6.26
N VAL A 64 2.10 -33.29 6.28
CA VAL A 64 1.44 -32.36 5.37
C VAL A 64 1.94 -30.93 5.57
N SER A 65 2.00 -30.45 6.81
CA SER A 65 2.50 -29.11 7.15
C SER A 65 3.90 -28.85 6.56
N ASN A 66 4.83 -29.78 6.75
CA ASN A 66 6.20 -29.69 6.23
C ASN A 66 6.27 -29.75 4.69
N LEU A 67 5.42 -30.55 4.05
CA LEU A 67 5.38 -30.65 2.59
C LEU A 67 4.81 -29.39 1.92
N ILE A 68 3.91 -28.68 2.61
CA ILE A 68 3.29 -27.44 2.12
C ILE A 68 4.30 -26.30 2.10
N GLN A 69 5.14 -26.17 3.12
CA GLN A 69 5.99 -24.99 3.31
C GLN A 69 7.01 -24.79 2.17
N ASN A 70 7.51 -25.84 1.53
CA ASN A 70 8.71 -25.73 0.67
C ASN A 70 8.50 -26.06 -0.81
N ASP A 71 7.29 -26.43 -1.22
CA ASP A 71 7.04 -26.88 -2.59
C ASP A 71 5.60 -26.61 -3.05
N PRO A 72 5.40 -25.50 -3.79
CA PRO A 72 4.10 -25.15 -4.35
C PRO A 72 3.46 -26.23 -5.24
N ALA A 73 4.27 -27.01 -5.97
CA ALA A 73 3.74 -28.10 -6.80
C ALA A 73 3.22 -29.26 -5.95
N THR A 74 3.92 -29.59 -4.86
CA THR A 74 3.45 -30.55 -3.86
C THR A 74 2.17 -30.06 -3.17
N ARG A 75 2.08 -28.77 -2.85
CA ARG A 75 0.86 -28.18 -2.29
C ARG A 75 -0.34 -28.34 -3.23
N ARG A 76 -0.15 -28.04 -4.52
CA ARG A 76 -1.20 -28.20 -5.54
C ARG A 76 -1.62 -29.67 -5.71
N LEU A 77 -0.67 -30.60 -5.61
CA LEU A 77 -0.96 -32.03 -5.64
C LEU A 77 -1.80 -32.48 -4.42
N LEU A 78 -1.45 -32.03 -3.22
CA LEU A 78 -2.21 -32.30 -1.99
C LEU A 78 -3.63 -31.69 -2.04
N GLN A 79 -3.78 -30.47 -2.57
CA GLN A 79 -5.08 -29.83 -2.82
C GLN A 79 -5.98 -30.71 -3.69
N GLY A 80 -5.45 -31.23 -4.81
CA GLY A 80 -6.18 -32.11 -5.71
C GLY A 80 -6.58 -33.46 -5.08
N LYS A 81 -6.03 -33.81 -3.93
CA LYS A 81 -6.41 -34.98 -3.12
C LYS A 81 -7.28 -34.62 -1.90
N ASN A 82 -7.90 -33.44 -1.92
CA ASN A 82 -8.81 -32.97 -0.87
C ASN A 82 -8.15 -32.81 0.51
N VAL A 83 -6.84 -32.49 0.58
CA VAL A 83 -6.14 -32.30 1.87
C VAL A 83 -6.83 -31.30 2.79
N VAL A 84 -7.39 -30.23 2.21
CA VAL A 84 -8.09 -29.16 2.95
C VAL A 84 -9.31 -29.71 3.69
N GLY A 85 -10.14 -30.52 3.02
CA GLY A 85 -11.32 -31.11 3.64
C GLY A 85 -10.97 -32.12 4.73
N THR A 86 -9.93 -32.92 4.49
CA THR A 86 -9.44 -33.90 5.47
C THR A 86 -8.91 -33.20 6.73
N LEU A 87 -8.12 -32.14 6.58
CA LEU A 87 -7.61 -31.36 7.72
C LEU A 87 -8.73 -30.66 8.49
N ILE A 88 -9.74 -30.08 7.81
CA ILE A 88 -10.91 -29.49 8.49
C ILE A 88 -11.64 -30.55 9.33
N THR A 89 -11.77 -31.78 8.82
CA THR A 89 -12.37 -32.90 9.57
C THR A 89 -11.55 -33.26 10.82
N ARG A 90 -10.22 -33.10 10.78
CA ARG A 90 -9.32 -33.33 11.92
C ARG A 90 -9.38 -32.23 12.99
N LEU A 91 -9.98 -31.08 12.72
CA LEU A 91 -10.24 -30.07 13.78
C LEU A 91 -11.19 -30.59 14.85
N SER A 92 -12.07 -31.54 14.51
CA SER A 92 -12.99 -32.20 15.43
C SER A 92 -12.51 -33.59 15.86
N ASP A 93 -11.20 -33.87 15.76
CA ASP A 93 -10.63 -35.14 16.22
C ASP A 93 -10.76 -35.27 17.76
N PRO A 94 -11.02 -36.47 18.29
CA PRO A 94 -11.03 -36.70 19.75
C PRO A 94 -9.68 -36.40 20.42
N SER A 95 -8.57 -36.49 19.69
CA SER A 95 -7.24 -36.14 20.19
C SER A 95 -6.93 -34.66 19.97
N GLU A 96 -6.70 -33.93 21.06
CA GLU A 96 -6.29 -32.52 21.01
C GLU A 96 -4.98 -32.33 20.23
N GLU A 97 -4.07 -33.31 20.27
CA GLU A 97 -2.79 -33.28 19.53
C GLU A 97 -3.01 -33.32 18.01
N VAL A 98 -3.94 -34.16 17.55
CA VAL A 98 -4.29 -34.25 16.12
C VAL A 98 -4.97 -32.97 15.66
N ALA A 99 -5.88 -32.42 16.48
CA ALA A 99 -6.56 -31.16 16.17
C ALA A 99 -5.57 -29.98 16.13
N ALA A 100 -4.61 -29.93 17.05
CA ALA A 100 -3.57 -28.90 17.08
C ALA A 100 -2.69 -28.93 15.82
N GLU A 101 -2.18 -30.11 15.44
CA GLU A 101 -1.34 -30.26 14.25
C GLU A 101 -2.13 -29.99 12.96
N ALA A 102 -3.40 -30.41 12.89
CA ALA A 102 -4.28 -30.09 11.78
C ALA A 102 -4.51 -28.57 11.65
N THR A 103 -4.66 -27.87 12.78
CA THR A 103 -4.80 -26.40 12.81
C THR A 103 -3.54 -25.73 12.31
N GLY A 104 -2.35 -26.17 12.74
CA GLY A 104 -1.06 -25.66 12.24
C GLY A 104 -0.88 -25.87 10.73
N ALA A 105 -1.23 -27.06 10.22
CA ALA A 105 -1.19 -27.35 8.79
C ALA A 105 -2.17 -26.46 7.98
N LEU A 106 -3.38 -26.24 8.48
CA LEU A 106 -4.36 -25.32 7.86
C LEU A 106 -3.88 -23.86 7.87
N ARG A 107 -3.24 -23.43 8.97
CA ARG A 107 -2.65 -22.09 9.06
C ARG A 107 -1.55 -21.90 8.01
N ASN A 108 -0.66 -22.86 7.84
CA ASN A 108 0.38 -22.80 6.78
C ASN A 108 -0.23 -22.82 5.37
N LEU A 109 -1.31 -23.58 5.14
CA LEU A 109 -2.06 -23.54 3.89
C LEU A 109 -2.70 -22.18 3.61
N CYS A 110 -3.24 -21.50 4.63
CA CYS A 110 -3.79 -20.15 4.48
C CYS A 110 -2.70 -19.14 4.09
N ILE A 111 -1.58 -19.18 4.81
CA ILE A 111 -0.46 -18.24 4.61
C ILE A 111 0.14 -18.43 3.23
N ASP A 112 0.47 -19.67 2.87
CA ASP A 112 1.22 -19.91 1.66
C ASP A 112 0.32 -20.05 0.42
N GLY A 113 -0.85 -20.67 0.56
CA GLY A 113 -1.78 -20.95 -0.54
C GLY A 113 -2.64 -19.76 -0.96
N GLY A 114 -2.64 -18.70 -0.16
CA GLY A 114 -3.30 -17.43 -0.47
C GLY A 114 -4.82 -17.52 -0.59
N PHE A 115 -5.37 -16.59 -1.37
CA PHE A 115 -6.80 -16.35 -1.51
C PHE A 115 -7.60 -17.59 -1.92
N ASP A 116 -7.13 -18.33 -2.92
CA ASP A 116 -7.85 -19.45 -3.50
C ASP A 116 -8.07 -20.56 -2.45
N ILE A 117 -7.06 -20.78 -1.60
CA ILE A 117 -7.12 -21.79 -0.54
C ILE A 117 -7.99 -21.36 0.62
N CYS A 118 -7.92 -20.09 1.01
CA CYS A 118 -8.82 -19.57 2.03
C CYS A 118 -10.29 -19.66 1.56
N ALA A 119 -10.57 -19.42 0.27
CA ALA A 119 -11.90 -19.57 -0.30
C ALA A 119 -12.36 -21.03 -0.31
N GLU A 120 -11.47 -21.97 -0.66
CA GLU A 120 -11.74 -23.40 -0.57
C GLU A 120 -12.06 -23.83 0.88
N MET A 121 -11.27 -23.38 1.86
CA MET A 121 -11.50 -23.66 3.28
C MET A 121 -12.85 -23.15 3.76
N PHE A 122 -13.20 -21.91 3.39
CA PHE A 122 -14.49 -21.32 3.72
C PHE A 122 -15.65 -22.14 3.15
N ASN A 123 -15.57 -22.51 1.87
CA ASN A 123 -16.61 -23.32 1.20
C ASN A 123 -16.72 -24.74 1.78
N LYS A 124 -15.66 -25.27 2.37
CA LYS A 124 -15.64 -26.57 3.06
C LYS A 124 -16.08 -26.50 4.53
N GLY A 125 -16.52 -25.34 5.01
CA GLY A 125 -17.15 -25.20 6.32
C GLY A 125 -16.19 -25.04 7.49
N ILE A 126 -14.97 -24.53 7.27
CA ILE A 126 -13.99 -24.29 8.35
C ILE A 126 -14.53 -23.39 9.47
N MET A 127 -15.47 -22.49 9.17
CA MET A 127 -16.06 -21.59 10.17
C MET A 127 -16.80 -22.31 11.31
N GLY A 128 -17.30 -23.53 11.09
CA GLY A 128 -17.98 -24.31 12.12
C GLY A 128 -17.06 -24.57 13.32
N PRO A 129 -15.97 -25.34 13.14
CA PRO A 129 -14.98 -25.57 14.18
C PRO A 129 -14.39 -24.28 14.77
N LEU A 130 -14.05 -23.28 13.94
CA LEU A 130 -13.45 -22.03 14.41
C LEU A 130 -14.37 -21.26 15.37
N THR A 131 -15.68 -21.24 15.09
CA THR A 131 -16.67 -20.57 15.94
C THR A 131 -16.73 -21.19 17.34
N GLU A 132 -16.55 -22.51 17.46
CA GLU A 132 -16.54 -23.20 18.74
C GLU A 132 -15.26 -22.99 19.55
N PHE A 133 -14.12 -22.78 18.88
CA PHE A 133 -12.84 -22.61 19.57
C PHE A 133 -12.73 -21.26 20.29
N ILE A 134 -13.37 -20.20 19.80
CA ILE A 134 -13.25 -18.86 20.39
C ILE A 134 -13.72 -18.81 21.86
N PRO A 135 -14.92 -19.28 22.24
CA PRO A 135 -15.34 -19.30 23.63
C PRO A 135 -14.48 -20.22 24.52
N LYS A 136 -14.05 -21.37 23.98
CA LYS A 136 -13.20 -22.33 24.68
C LYS A 136 -11.85 -21.70 25.03
N LEU A 137 -11.19 -21.07 24.04
CA LEU A 137 -9.91 -20.39 24.23
C LEU A 137 -10.02 -19.17 25.14
N SER A 138 -11.11 -18.40 25.03
CA SER A 138 -11.37 -17.27 25.92
C SER A 138 -11.44 -17.71 27.38
N THR A 139 -12.15 -18.80 27.66
CA THR A 139 -12.28 -19.38 29.01
C THR A 139 -10.94 -19.89 29.52
N THR A 140 -10.20 -20.63 28.69
CA THR A 140 -8.87 -21.15 29.05
C THR A 140 -7.89 -20.02 29.34
N LEU A 141 -7.86 -18.98 28.51
CA LEU A 141 -7.02 -17.81 28.69
C LEU A 141 -7.32 -17.11 30.02
N GLN A 142 -8.61 -16.89 30.34
CA GLN A 142 -9.01 -16.28 31.61
C GLN A 142 -8.57 -17.11 32.82
N ASN A 143 -8.67 -18.44 32.74
CA ASN A 143 -8.23 -19.36 33.80
C ASN A 143 -6.71 -19.28 34.01
N VAL A 144 -5.93 -19.28 32.93
CA VAL A 144 -4.46 -19.17 33.00
C VAL A 144 -4.03 -17.81 33.55
N LEU A 145 -4.66 -16.72 33.12
CA LEU A 145 -4.36 -15.37 33.60
C LEU A 145 -4.72 -15.16 35.08
N SER A 146 -5.81 -15.78 35.55
CA SER A 146 -6.28 -15.67 36.93
C SER A 146 -5.53 -16.60 37.88
N ASN A 147 -5.08 -17.76 37.40
CA ASN A 147 -4.31 -18.73 38.17
C ASN A 147 -3.17 -19.32 37.34
N PRO A 148 -2.01 -18.66 37.26
CA PRO A 148 -0.87 -19.12 36.44
C PRO A 148 -0.29 -20.49 36.83
N LYS A 149 -0.69 -21.04 37.99
CA LYS A 149 -0.29 -22.37 38.47
C LYS A 149 -1.27 -23.48 38.07
N SER A 150 -2.36 -23.15 37.38
CA SER A 150 -3.42 -24.11 37.02
C SER A 150 -2.94 -25.16 36.02
N ALA A 151 -1.91 -24.85 35.22
CA ALA A 151 -1.35 -25.75 34.23
C ALA A 151 0.18 -25.62 34.16
N PRO A 152 0.92 -26.69 33.83
CA PRO A 152 2.34 -26.61 33.53
C PRO A 152 2.62 -25.58 32.43
N GLU A 153 3.75 -24.88 32.51
CA GLU A 153 4.18 -23.85 31.54
C GLU A 153 4.06 -24.32 30.09
N LYS A 154 4.53 -25.54 29.80
CA LYS A 154 4.47 -26.15 28.48
C LYS A 154 3.04 -26.36 27.94
N VAL A 155 2.07 -26.56 28.82
CA VAL A 155 0.65 -26.66 28.43
C VAL A 155 0.10 -25.27 28.10
N GLN A 156 0.54 -24.23 28.82
CA GLN A 156 0.18 -22.85 28.53
C GLN A 156 0.75 -22.41 27.17
N GLU A 157 2.01 -22.77 26.88
CA GLU A 157 2.64 -22.54 25.57
C GLU A 157 1.82 -23.14 24.42
N LEU A 158 1.41 -24.40 24.54
CA LEU A 158 0.57 -25.06 23.53
C LEU A 158 -0.78 -24.36 23.32
N VAL A 159 -1.40 -23.83 24.39
CA VAL A 159 -2.65 -23.07 24.28
C VAL A 159 -2.42 -21.75 23.52
N TYR A 160 -1.30 -21.07 23.77
CA TYR A 160 -0.96 -19.83 23.06
C TYR A 160 -0.64 -20.09 21.58
N GLU A 161 0.11 -21.15 21.27
CA GLU A 161 0.39 -21.59 19.89
C GLU A 161 -0.91 -21.95 19.16
N PHE A 162 -1.82 -22.68 19.81
CA PHE A 162 -3.12 -23.01 19.24
C PHE A 162 -3.97 -21.75 18.99
N ALA A 163 -4.00 -20.81 19.93
CA ALA A 163 -4.69 -19.53 19.76
C ALA A 163 -4.09 -18.72 18.60
N GLU A 164 -2.76 -18.64 18.48
CA GLU A 164 -2.09 -17.97 17.37
C GLU A 164 -2.52 -18.56 16.02
N ASN A 165 -2.57 -19.89 15.90
CA ASN A 165 -2.98 -20.55 14.67
C ASN A 165 -4.43 -20.23 14.29
N ILE A 166 -5.35 -20.27 15.26
CA ILE A 166 -6.77 -19.93 15.04
C ILE A 166 -6.93 -18.47 14.62
N ILE A 167 -6.25 -17.54 15.31
CA ILE A 167 -6.29 -16.11 15.00
C ILE A 167 -5.77 -15.85 13.59
N THR A 168 -4.68 -16.52 13.20
CA THR A 168 -4.07 -16.37 11.87
C THR A 168 -4.99 -16.91 10.77
N ILE A 169 -5.68 -18.04 10.98
CA ILE A 169 -6.65 -18.56 10.02
C ILE A 169 -7.81 -17.57 9.84
N LEU A 170 -8.39 -17.07 10.94
CA LEU A 170 -9.48 -16.10 10.89
C LEU A 170 -9.07 -14.79 10.20
N TRP A 171 -7.85 -14.33 10.47
CA TRP A 171 -7.26 -13.20 9.77
C TRP A 171 -7.21 -13.45 8.26
N CYS A 172 -6.60 -14.56 7.80
CA CYS A 172 -6.53 -14.86 6.37
C CYS A 172 -7.91 -15.02 5.70
N LEU A 173 -8.87 -15.64 6.40
CA LEU A 173 -10.25 -15.78 5.90
C LEU A 173 -10.96 -14.42 5.75
N SER A 174 -10.70 -13.47 6.65
CA SER A 174 -11.30 -12.12 6.60
C SER A 174 -10.94 -11.37 5.33
N GLU A 175 -9.75 -11.60 4.78
CA GLU A 175 -9.27 -10.99 3.54
C GLU A 175 -9.73 -11.72 2.27
N THR A 176 -10.53 -12.78 2.41
CA THR A 176 -10.92 -13.64 1.28
C THR A 176 -12.26 -13.25 0.64
N SER A 177 -13.27 -12.87 1.38
CA SER A 177 -14.52 -12.42 0.73
C SER A 177 -15.39 -11.68 1.69
N ASN A 178 -16.26 -10.83 1.17
CA ASN A 178 -17.29 -10.19 1.98
C ASN A 178 -18.19 -11.24 2.68
N LYS A 179 -18.40 -12.42 2.07
CA LYS A 179 -19.12 -13.52 2.72
C LYS A 179 -18.35 -14.08 3.94
N ALA A 180 -17.04 -14.29 3.79
CA ALA A 180 -16.19 -14.75 4.89
C ALA A 180 -16.06 -13.69 5.99
N LEU A 181 -15.85 -12.43 5.61
CA LEU A 181 -15.83 -11.30 6.54
C LEU A 181 -17.14 -11.17 7.33
N ASN A 182 -18.30 -11.30 6.68
CA ASN A 182 -19.60 -11.27 7.36
C ASN A 182 -19.78 -12.43 8.34
N ALA A 183 -19.31 -13.63 8.00
CA ALA A 183 -19.31 -14.77 8.92
C ALA A 183 -18.42 -14.50 10.13
N ILE A 184 -17.26 -13.87 9.94
CA ILE A 184 -16.34 -13.48 11.02
C ILE A 184 -16.92 -12.34 11.88
N ASN A 185 -17.60 -11.37 11.27
CA ASN A 185 -18.29 -10.31 12.02
C ASN A 185 -19.44 -10.86 12.88
N SER A 186 -19.95 -12.06 12.58
CA SER A 186 -21.01 -12.72 13.35
C SER A 186 -20.51 -13.44 14.61
N ILE A 187 -19.19 -13.56 14.79
CA ILE A 187 -18.58 -14.13 15.99
C ILE A 187 -17.97 -13.03 16.87
N SER A 188 -17.84 -13.30 18.17
CA SER A 188 -17.24 -12.34 19.14
C SER A 188 -15.71 -12.30 19.04
N LEU A 189 -15.17 -12.05 17.85
CA LEU A 189 -13.74 -12.05 17.60
C LEU A 189 -13.02 -10.83 18.19
N ILE A 190 -13.59 -9.62 18.07
CA ILE A 190 -12.95 -8.40 18.59
C ILE A 190 -12.68 -8.47 20.11
N PRO A 191 -13.65 -8.84 20.97
CA PRO A 191 -13.37 -9.02 22.40
C PRO A 191 -12.30 -10.08 22.68
N PHE A 192 -12.30 -11.18 21.89
CA PHE A 192 -11.29 -12.23 22.00
C PHE A 192 -9.89 -11.69 21.70
N LEU A 193 -9.70 -10.97 20.58
CA LEU A 193 -8.41 -10.36 20.23
C LEU A 193 -7.94 -9.34 21.27
N MET A 194 -8.85 -8.48 21.75
CA MET A 194 -8.55 -7.46 22.75
C MET A 194 -8.11 -8.05 24.08
N SER A 195 -8.59 -9.24 24.45
CA SER A 195 -8.16 -9.92 25.68
C SER A 195 -6.65 -10.21 25.72
N PHE A 196 -6.04 -10.54 24.57
CA PHE A 196 -4.59 -10.72 24.45
C PHE A 196 -3.84 -9.39 24.54
N LEU A 197 -4.37 -8.31 23.95
CA LEU A 197 -3.73 -6.99 23.96
C LEU A 197 -3.74 -6.34 25.35
N ILE A 198 -4.86 -6.47 26.07
CA ILE A 198 -5.00 -5.99 27.45
C ILE A 198 -4.01 -6.72 28.36
N ASN A 199 -3.83 -8.03 28.16
CA ASN A 199 -2.95 -8.86 28.98
C ASN A 199 -1.54 -9.06 28.41
N ARG A 200 -1.14 -8.28 27.40
CA ARG A 200 0.10 -8.45 26.62
C ARG A 200 1.37 -8.65 27.45
N ALA A 201 1.47 -8.03 28.62
CA ALA A 201 2.65 -8.12 29.49
C ALA A 201 2.86 -9.51 30.12
N LYS A 202 1.83 -10.38 30.08
CA LYS A 202 1.85 -11.73 30.66
C LYS A 202 1.86 -12.84 29.60
N LEU A 203 1.88 -12.47 28.31
CA LEU A 203 1.62 -13.39 27.21
C LEU A 203 2.81 -13.40 26.24
N PRO A 204 3.02 -14.51 25.50
CA PRO A 204 4.03 -14.55 24.45
C PRO A 204 3.80 -13.47 23.38
N ARG A 205 4.88 -12.87 22.87
CA ARG A 205 4.83 -11.79 21.88
C ARG A 205 4.15 -12.22 20.58
N GLN A 206 4.27 -13.48 20.18
CA GLN A 206 3.75 -14.03 18.93
C GLN A 206 2.23 -13.99 18.88
N VAL A 207 1.55 -14.49 19.92
CA VAL A 207 0.08 -14.47 19.99
C VAL A 207 -0.47 -13.06 20.13
N VAL A 208 0.23 -12.18 20.85
CA VAL A 208 -0.13 -10.75 20.96
C VAL A 208 -0.01 -10.07 19.59
N HIS A 209 1.08 -10.33 18.87
CA HIS A 209 1.27 -9.81 17.52
C HIS A 209 0.21 -10.33 16.54
N ALA A 210 -0.07 -11.64 16.53
CA ALA A 210 -1.14 -12.20 15.70
C ALA A 210 -2.50 -11.56 16.03
N SER A 211 -2.75 -11.27 17.31
CA SER A 211 -4.00 -10.63 17.76
C SER A 211 -4.15 -9.21 17.22
N VAL A 212 -3.12 -8.37 17.37
CA VAL A 212 -3.17 -6.98 16.87
C VAL A 212 -3.11 -6.92 15.34
N GLN A 213 -2.43 -7.87 14.68
CA GLN A 213 -2.42 -8.00 13.22
C GLN A 213 -3.83 -8.28 12.68
N CYS A 214 -4.53 -9.25 13.28
CA CYS A 214 -5.90 -9.57 12.93
C CYS A 214 -6.84 -8.38 13.19
N LEU A 215 -6.66 -7.68 14.33
CA LEU A 215 -7.41 -6.47 14.66
C LEU A 215 -7.17 -5.33 13.65
N TYR A 216 -5.93 -5.11 13.24
CA TYR A 216 -5.58 -4.09 12.25
C TYR A 216 -6.31 -4.32 10.93
N VAL A 217 -6.34 -5.56 10.44
CA VAL A 217 -7.07 -5.92 9.23
C VAL A 217 -8.58 -5.81 9.41
N LEU A 218 -9.12 -6.32 10.52
CA LEU A 218 -10.55 -6.23 10.80
C LEU A 218 -11.04 -4.82 11.03
N SER A 219 -10.19 -3.87 11.40
CA SER A 219 -10.56 -2.46 11.59
C SER A 219 -10.51 -1.65 10.28
N GLU A 220 -9.94 -2.18 9.20
CA GLU A 220 -9.86 -1.51 7.90
C GLU A 220 -11.19 -1.64 7.14
N ASP A 221 -11.87 -0.52 6.89
CA ASP A 221 -13.12 -0.43 6.10
C ASP A 221 -14.22 -1.43 6.50
N ASN A 222 -14.31 -1.77 7.80
CA ASN A 222 -15.25 -2.75 8.33
C ASN A 222 -16.08 -2.15 9.49
N PRO A 223 -17.23 -1.51 9.21
CA PRO A 223 -18.00 -0.79 10.22
C PRO A 223 -18.39 -1.60 11.47
N PRO A 224 -18.79 -2.90 11.38
CA PRO A 224 -19.07 -3.72 12.56
C PRO A 224 -17.90 -3.82 13.56
N ALA A 225 -16.69 -4.05 13.07
CA ALA A 225 -15.51 -4.14 13.91
C ALA A 225 -15.12 -2.77 14.48
N ILE A 226 -15.13 -1.72 13.64
CA ILE A 226 -14.86 -0.34 14.06
C ILE A 226 -15.81 0.06 15.20
N GLN A 227 -17.11 -0.21 15.05
CA GLN A 227 -18.10 0.12 16.07
C GLN A 227 -17.88 -0.64 17.37
N THR A 228 -17.52 -1.93 17.28
CA THR A 228 -17.22 -2.74 18.47
C THR A 228 -16.01 -2.19 19.24
N ILE A 229 -14.96 -1.79 18.53
CA ILE A 229 -13.76 -1.19 19.13
C ILE A 229 -14.10 0.16 19.79
N ARG A 230 -14.88 1.00 19.11
CA ARG A 230 -15.30 2.32 19.61
C ARG A 230 -16.26 2.26 20.79
N SER A 231 -17.00 1.17 20.95
CA SER A 231 -18.00 1.03 22.03
C SER A 231 -17.35 0.84 23.41
N GLU A 232 -16.10 0.38 23.47
CA GLU A 232 -15.41 0.07 24.71
C GLU A 232 -14.21 1.01 24.95
N SER A 233 -14.30 1.86 25.97
CA SER A 233 -13.24 2.84 26.28
C SER A 233 -11.91 2.18 26.64
N GLU A 234 -11.96 1.00 27.25
CA GLU A 234 -10.76 0.22 27.60
C GLU A 234 -9.97 -0.20 26.35
N TYR A 235 -10.65 -0.47 25.24
CA TYR A 235 -9.99 -0.91 24.01
C TYR A 235 -9.18 0.22 23.39
N ILE A 236 -9.77 1.41 23.30
CA ILE A 236 -9.08 2.61 22.82
C ILE A 236 -7.91 2.95 23.74
N ALA A 237 -8.12 2.93 25.06
CA ALA A 237 -7.06 3.21 26.04
C ALA A 237 -5.90 2.19 25.93
N CYS A 238 -6.21 0.91 25.73
CA CYS A 238 -5.22 -0.14 25.52
C CYS A 238 -4.38 0.10 24.26
N LEU A 239 -5.03 0.40 23.13
CA LEU A 239 -4.35 0.68 21.88
C LEU A 239 -3.46 1.93 21.97
N VAL A 240 -3.96 3.02 22.57
CA VAL A 240 -3.15 4.24 22.82
C VAL A 240 -1.94 3.89 23.68
N ALA A 241 -2.13 3.18 24.79
CA ALA A 241 -1.04 2.79 25.69
C ALA A 241 0.00 1.88 25.02
N ILE A 242 -0.40 1.04 24.07
CA ILE A 242 0.53 0.25 23.26
C ILE A 242 1.32 1.19 22.33
N SER A 243 0.63 2.01 21.53
CA SER A 243 1.25 2.85 20.51
C SER A 243 2.17 3.94 21.07
N THR A 244 1.90 4.44 22.28
CA THR A 244 2.72 5.47 22.93
C THR A 244 3.74 4.92 23.91
N ALA A 245 3.88 3.59 24.02
CA ALA A 245 4.86 2.99 24.92
C ALA A 245 6.28 3.39 24.49
N PRO A 246 7.11 3.92 25.41
CA PRO A 246 8.47 4.32 25.08
C PRO A 246 9.27 3.11 24.58
N GLN A 247 10.23 3.35 23.69
CA GLN A 247 11.15 2.29 23.28
C GLN A 247 11.99 1.83 24.49
N GLY A 248 11.87 0.55 24.81
CA GLY A 248 12.68 -0.12 25.81
C GLY A 248 14.07 -0.46 25.27
N PRO A 249 15.07 -0.66 26.15
CA PRO A 249 16.45 -0.97 25.75
C PRO A 249 16.60 -2.33 25.07
N ASN A 250 15.62 -3.23 25.20
CA ASN A 250 15.63 -4.59 24.65
C ASN A 250 14.45 -4.84 23.70
N ASP A 251 13.85 -3.77 23.17
CA ASP A 251 12.74 -3.92 22.24
C ASP A 251 13.23 -4.54 20.93
N ASP A 252 12.53 -5.58 20.50
CA ASP A 252 12.83 -6.28 19.25
C ASP A 252 11.79 -5.93 18.16
N GLU A 253 11.89 -6.62 17.02
CA GLU A 253 10.99 -6.44 15.90
C GLU A 253 9.52 -6.76 16.24
N TRP A 254 9.26 -7.65 17.21
CA TRP A 254 7.89 -7.94 17.65
C TRP A 254 7.30 -6.78 18.43
N ASP A 255 8.05 -6.23 19.39
CA ASP A 255 7.58 -5.11 20.21
C ASP A 255 7.29 -3.88 19.33
N ILE A 256 8.16 -3.61 18.35
CA ILE A 256 7.94 -2.54 17.37
C ILE A 256 6.72 -2.86 16.48
N GLY A 257 6.61 -4.08 15.94
CA GLY A 257 5.48 -4.50 15.11
C GLY A 257 4.14 -4.35 15.81
N ILE A 258 4.04 -4.76 17.09
CA ILE A 258 2.84 -4.62 17.91
C ILE A 258 2.43 -3.15 18.05
N ARG A 259 3.39 -2.26 18.28
CA ARG A 259 3.12 -0.81 18.40
C ARG A 259 2.63 -0.18 17.11
N VAL A 260 3.27 -0.53 16.00
CA VAL A 260 2.91 -0.04 14.66
C VAL A 260 1.51 -0.53 14.28
N LEU A 261 1.18 -1.80 14.53
CA LEU A 261 -0.15 -2.36 14.27
C LEU A 261 -1.24 -1.75 15.16
N ALA A 262 -0.95 -1.50 16.44
CA ALA A 262 -1.87 -0.79 17.33
C ALA A 262 -2.12 0.65 16.85
N CYS A 263 -1.06 1.33 16.39
CA CYS A 263 -1.15 2.69 15.82
C CYS A 263 -2.02 2.69 14.56
N GLY A 264 -1.79 1.75 13.64
CA GLY A 264 -2.62 1.57 12.45
C GLY A 264 -4.09 1.27 12.80
N SER A 265 -4.33 0.43 13.82
CA SER A 265 -5.69 0.09 14.27
C SER A 265 -6.41 1.31 14.84
N LEU A 266 -5.74 2.15 15.65
CA LEU A 266 -6.27 3.42 16.13
C LEU A 266 -6.67 4.34 14.99
N ARG A 267 -5.79 4.43 13.99
CA ARG A 267 -5.97 5.28 12.82
C ARG A 267 -7.17 4.83 11.98
N ASN A 268 -7.34 3.51 11.80
CA ASN A 268 -8.49 2.93 11.11
C ASN A 268 -9.83 3.20 11.84
N VAL A 269 -9.82 3.26 13.18
CA VAL A 269 -11.03 3.58 13.97
C VAL A 269 -11.20 5.06 14.27
N SER A 270 -10.43 5.96 13.65
CA SER A 270 -10.62 7.40 13.73
C SER A 270 -11.84 7.86 12.91
N PRO A 271 -12.63 8.88 13.32
CA PRO A 271 -12.54 9.64 14.57
C PRO A 271 -12.96 8.83 15.81
N LEU A 272 -12.34 9.13 16.95
CA LEU A 272 -12.65 8.47 18.22
C LEU A 272 -13.93 9.07 18.86
N PRO A 273 -14.71 8.28 19.63
CA PRO A 273 -15.92 8.77 20.29
C PRO A 273 -15.65 10.00 21.18
N ALA A 274 -16.45 11.06 21.01
CA ALA A 274 -16.26 12.36 21.69
C ALA A 274 -16.24 12.26 23.23
N ALA A 275 -16.94 11.27 23.80
CA ALA A 275 -16.99 11.03 25.24
C ALA A 275 -15.66 10.53 25.85
N LEU A 276 -14.67 10.14 25.03
CA LEU A 276 -13.37 9.66 25.50
C LEU A 276 -12.38 10.82 25.66
N ASN A 277 -11.54 10.77 26.69
CA ASN A 277 -10.40 11.70 26.83
C ASN A 277 -9.42 11.65 25.64
N ALA A 278 -9.40 10.53 24.91
CA ALA A 278 -8.57 10.34 23.73
C ALA A 278 -9.16 11.00 22.46
N SER A 279 -10.39 11.53 22.50
CA SER A 279 -11.09 12.08 21.33
C SER A 279 -10.42 13.30 20.71
N SER A 280 -9.67 14.07 21.50
CA SER A 280 -8.91 15.23 21.04
C SER A 280 -7.48 14.89 20.58
N ILE A 281 -7.06 13.62 20.62
CA ILE A 281 -5.71 13.24 20.21
C ILE A 281 -5.63 13.25 18.69
N ASP A 282 -4.76 14.10 18.14
CA ASP A 282 -4.30 13.97 16.76
C ASP A 282 -3.42 12.73 16.66
N ILE A 283 -3.99 11.61 16.21
CA ILE A 283 -3.31 10.31 16.11
C ILE A 283 -2.08 10.42 15.19
N ASP A 284 -2.20 11.18 14.10
CA ASP A 284 -1.15 11.26 13.08
C ASP A 284 0.05 12.04 13.60
N ARG A 285 -0.17 13.22 14.20
CA ARG A 285 0.91 14.07 14.73
C ARG A 285 1.45 13.60 16.08
N SER A 286 0.59 13.09 16.96
CA SER A 286 0.96 12.81 18.36
C SER A 286 1.44 11.37 18.57
N ILE A 287 1.05 10.44 17.70
CA ILE A 287 1.34 9.00 17.86
C ILE A 287 2.10 8.47 16.65
N ALA A 288 1.53 8.57 15.44
CA ALA A 288 2.08 7.92 14.26
C ALA A 288 3.45 8.48 13.86
N LEU A 289 3.57 9.81 13.72
CA LEU A 289 4.83 10.45 13.33
C LEU A 289 5.97 10.19 14.34
N PRO A 290 5.80 10.39 15.66
CA PRO A 290 6.86 10.09 16.64
C PRO A 290 7.26 8.61 16.68
N LEU A 291 6.31 7.68 16.48
CA LEU A 291 6.59 6.25 16.47
C LEU A 291 7.33 5.80 15.21
N ILE A 292 6.91 6.28 14.04
CA ILE A 292 7.36 5.78 12.73
C ILE A 292 8.65 6.46 12.26
N THR A 293 8.78 7.78 12.46
CA THR A 293 9.94 8.54 11.93
C THR A 293 11.30 7.95 12.31
N PRO A 294 11.53 7.52 13.57
CA PRO A 294 12.81 6.89 13.95
C PRO A 294 13.08 5.56 13.22
N LEU A 295 12.04 4.82 12.83
CA LEU A 295 12.17 3.54 12.14
C LEU A 295 12.68 3.71 10.70
N LEU A 296 12.46 4.88 10.09
CA LEU A 296 12.85 5.17 8.72
C LEU A 296 14.37 5.29 8.53
N SER A 297 15.12 5.45 9.63
CA SER A 297 16.59 5.50 9.64
C SER A 297 17.25 4.12 9.54
N TYR A 298 16.48 3.05 9.31
CA TYR A 298 17.01 1.69 9.18
C TYR A 298 17.89 1.53 7.93
N SER A 299 19.08 0.93 8.10
CA SER A 299 20.01 0.68 7.00
C SER A 299 19.64 -0.58 6.22
N LEU A 300 19.14 -0.40 5.00
CA LEU A 300 18.83 -1.52 4.10
C LEU A 300 20.10 -2.24 3.62
N ASP A 301 21.18 -1.51 3.37
CA ASP A 301 22.47 -2.10 2.97
C ASP A 301 23.05 -2.97 4.09
N GLY A 302 22.95 -2.53 5.35
CA GLY A 302 23.36 -3.33 6.50
C GLY A 302 22.54 -4.62 6.64
N ALA A 303 21.23 -4.55 6.37
CA ALA A 303 20.36 -5.74 6.35
C ALA A 303 20.77 -6.74 5.25
N VAL A 304 21.10 -6.23 4.06
CA VAL A 304 21.58 -7.02 2.93
C VAL A 304 22.92 -7.70 3.25
N GLU A 305 23.85 -6.97 3.87
CA GLU A 305 25.13 -7.53 4.33
C GLU A 305 24.94 -8.64 5.37
N GLU A 306 24.03 -8.45 6.33
CA GLU A 306 23.70 -9.45 7.35
C GLU A 306 23.11 -10.73 6.72
N VAL A 307 22.21 -10.59 5.74
CA VAL A 307 21.66 -11.72 4.99
C VAL A 307 22.75 -12.44 4.19
N LYS A 308 23.59 -11.71 3.44
CA LYS A 308 24.70 -12.29 2.68
C LYS A 308 25.66 -13.07 3.58
N ASN A 309 26.00 -12.52 4.75
CA ASN A 309 26.86 -13.17 5.73
C ASN A 309 26.22 -14.43 6.30
N THR A 310 24.92 -14.40 6.60
CA THR A 310 24.17 -15.56 7.14
C THR A 310 24.11 -16.71 6.13
N LEU A 311 23.93 -16.39 4.85
CA LEU A 311 23.89 -17.39 3.77
C LEU A 311 25.27 -17.97 3.45
N ALA A 312 26.33 -17.16 3.53
CA ALA A 312 27.70 -17.60 3.28
C ALA A 312 28.27 -18.42 4.47
N ASN A 313 27.97 -18.00 5.69
CA ASN A 313 28.49 -18.58 6.93
C ASN A 313 27.34 -18.87 7.92
N PRO A 314 26.57 -19.96 7.72
CA PRO A 314 25.44 -20.27 8.58
C PRO A 314 25.90 -20.53 10.03
N PRO A 315 25.21 -19.99 11.05
CA PRO A 315 25.58 -20.22 12.44
C PRO A 315 25.47 -21.70 12.81
N ALA A 316 26.46 -22.23 13.53
CA ALA A 316 26.43 -23.62 13.98
C ALA A 316 25.29 -23.85 15.00
N PRO A 317 24.54 -24.97 14.89
CA PRO A 317 23.52 -25.31 15.88
C PRO A 317 24.15 -25.58 17.25
N ALA A 318 23.52 -25.09 18.32
CA ALA A 318 23.94 -25.39 19.68
C ALA A 318 23.83 -26.91 19.95
N PRO A 319 24.73 -27.51 20.75
CA PRO A 319 24.66 -28.93 21.09
C PRO A 319 23.35 -29.22 21.83
N GLN A 320 22.48 -30.03 21.22
CA GLN A 320 21.20 -30.43 21.82
C GLN A 320 21.44 -31.41 22.97
N ASN A 321 21.07 -31.02 24.19
CA ASN A 321 20.99 -31.95 25.32
C ASN A 321 19.77 -32.86 25.13
N ASN A 322 20.02 -34.08 24.65
CA ASN A 322 19.04 -35.15 24.54
C ASN A 322 18.42 -35.47 25.91
N SER A 323 17.28 -34.87 26.22
CA SER A 323 16.41 -35.36 27.27
C SER A 323 14.95 -35.29 26.84
N LEU A 324 14.42 -36.48 26.58
CA LEU A 324 13.03 -36.96 26.74
C LEU A 324 12.55 -37.75 25.50
N LYS A 325 12.18 -39.01 25.75
CA LYS A 325 11.86 -40.04 24.75
C LYS A 325 10.57 -39.80 23.94
N PHE A 326 9.93 -38.63 24.08
CA PHE A 326 8.77 -38.20 23.31
C PHE A 326 9.13 -37.23 22.16
N ALA A 327 10.40 -36.83 22.02
CA ALA A 327 10.89 -35.91 20.99
C ALA A 327 11.27 -36.58 19.65
N LYS A 328 10.59 -37.68 19.26
CA LYS A 328 10.92 -38.44 18.03
C LYS A 328 9.99 -38.22 16.84
N LEU A 329 8.96 -37.38 16.98
CA LEU A 329 8.25 -36.85 15.82
C LEU A 329 8.88 -35.49 15.48
N PRO A 330 9.25 -35.23 14.20
CA PRO A 330 9.70 -33.91 13.80
C PRO A 330 8.57 -32.93 14.06
N LYS A 331 8.81 -31.92 14.89
CA LYS A 331 7.88 -30.81 15.03
C LYS A 331 7.87 -30.02 13.73
N SER A 332 6.73 -29.46 13.36
CA SER A 332 6.57 -28.66 12.13
C SER A 332 7.32 -27.31 12.13
N ASP A 333 8.00 -26.97 13.25
CA ASP A 333 8.67 -25.68 13.48
C ASP A 333 10.14 -25.79 13.98
N ASP A 334 10.83 -26.93 13.78
CA ASP A 334 12.26 -27.03 14.11
C ASP A 334 13.12 -26.20 13.14
N LYS A 335 13.30 -24.91 13.43
CA LYS A 335 14.07 -23.96 12.61
C LYS A 335 15.55 -23.93 12.99
N SER A 336 16.41 -23.85 11.98
CA SER A 336 17.84 -23.64 12.16
C SER A 336 18.15 -22.22 12.68
N PRO A 337 19.30 -22.00 13.34
CA PRO A 337 19.72 -20.66 13.76
C PRO A 337 19.81 -19.66 12.60
N ALA A 338 20.18 -20.12 11.40
CA ALA A 338 20.20 -19.31 10.20
C ALA A 338 18.79 -18.86 9.79
N GLU A 339 17.81 -19.77 9.78
CA GLU A 339 16.41 -19.45 9.45
C GLU A 339 15.81 -18.46 10.44
N ILE A 340 16.08 -18.62 11.74
CA ILE A 340 15.61 -17.67 12.77
C ILE A 340 16.16 -16.26 12.51
N LEU A 341 17.44 -16.15 12.14
CA LEU A 341 18.08 -14.87 11.83
C LEU A 341 17.50 -14.23 10.57
N LEU A 342 17.30 -15.02 9.51
CA LEU A 342 16.70 -14.56 8.25
C LEU A 342 15.24 -14.12 8.47
N GLU A 343 14.44 -14.86 9.24
CA GLU A 343 13.08 -14.49 9.61
C GLU A 343 13.03 -13.20 10.45
N ARG A 344 14.03 -12.97 11.31
CA ARG A 344 14.15 -11.72 12.07
C ARG A 344 14.35 -10.53 11.13
N ILE A 345 15.30 -10.64 10.20
CA ILE A 345 15.57 -9.57 9.22
C ILE A 345 14.34 -9.33 8.34
N GLU A 346 13.70 -10.39 7.87
CA GLU A 346 12.46 -10.29 7.11
C GLU A 346 11.36 -9.58 7.92
N ARG A 347 11.12 -9.99 9.18
CA ARG A 347 10.13 -9.35 10.05
C ARG A 347 10.41 -7.87 10.21
N ARG A 348 11.68 -7.48 10.37
CA ARG A 348 12.08 -6.07 10.46
C ARG A 348 11.71 -5.28 9.20
N LEU A 349 12.00 -5.84 8.03
CA LEU A 349 11.63 -5.23 6.74
C LEU A 349 10.10 -5.12 6.58
N ARG A 350 9.34 -6.12 7.04
CA ARG A 350 7.87 -6.10 7.01
C ARG A 350 7.27 -5.07 7.97
N VAL A 351 7.83 -4.92 9.17
CA VAL A 351 7.43 -3.85 10.10
C VAL A 351 7.74 -2.47 9.51
N LEU A 352 8.89 -2.32 8.83
CA LEU A 352 9.23 -1.08 8.14
C LEU A 352 8.27 -0.79 6.97
N GLN A 353 7.94 -1.80 6.16
CA GLN A 353 6.94 -1.70 5.10
C GLN A 353 5.59 -1.24 5.66
N LEU A 354 5.08 -1.88 6.71
CA LEU A 354 3.83 -1.50 7.36
C LEU A 354 3.87 -0.06 7.89
N SER A 355 4.99 0.35 8.47
CA SER A 355 5.19 1.71 8.96
C SER A 355 5.09 2.73 7.82
N LEU A 356 5.67 2.42 6.65
CA LEU A 356 5.56 3.24 5.45
C LEU A 356 4.14 3.28 4.89
N GLU A 357 3.39 2.18 4.91
CA GLU A 357 1.98 2.14 4.48
C GLU A 357 1.10 3.03 5.37
N ILE A 358 1.30 2.99 6.69
CA ILE A 358 0.58 3.87 7.62
C ILE A 358 0.95 5.33 7.35
N LEU A 359 2.25 5.64 7.21
CA LEU A 359 2.73 6.98 6.92
C LEU A 359 2.26 7.53 5.56
N THR A 360 2.11 6.65 4.56
CA THR A 360 1.53 7.01 3.26
C THR A 360 0.12 7.57 3.41
N GLY A 361 -0.67 6.96 4.31
CA GLY A 361 -1.99 7.46 4.67
C GLY A 361 -1.96 8.79 5.42
N VAL A 362 -0.95 9.02 6.29
CA VAL A 362 -0.75 10.31 6.97
C VAL A 362 -0.45 11.41 5.95
N CYS A 363 0.45 11.14 5.00
CA CYS A 363 0.81 12.07 3.94
C CYS A 363 -0.32 12.35 2.93
N ALA A 364 -1.30 11.44 2.81
CA ALA A 364 -2.46 11.63 1.94
C ALA A 364 -3.49 12.64 2.50
N GLN A 365 -3.52 12.82 3.82
CA GLN A 365 -4.47 13.70 4.54
C GLN A 365 -3.91 15.11 4.82
N LEU A 366 -2.71 15.43 4.31
CA LEU A 366 -2.24 16.82 4.28
C LEU A 366 -3.20 17.65 3.42
N PRO A 367 -3.57 18.87 3.86
CA PRO A 367 -4.68 19.62 3.28
C PRO A 367 -4.49 19.81 1.78
N ASP A 368 -5.35 19.14 0.99
CA ASP A 368 -5.67 19.63 -0.35
C ASP A 368 -6.46 20.94 -0.20
N PRO A 369 -6.37 21.87 -1.16
CA PRO A 369 -7.31 22.98 -1.24
C PRO A 369 -8.73 22.41 -1.19
N GLU A 370 -9.52 22.86 -0.22
CA GLU A 370 -10.85 22.33 0.03
C GLU A 370 -11.69 22.34 -1.26
N PRO A 371 -12.46 21.27 -1.55
CA PRO A 371 -13.52 21.39 -2.53
C PRO A 371 -14.48 22.48 -2.06
N VAL A 372 -14.79 23.40 -2.96
CA VAL A 372 -15.86 24.40 -2.79
C VAL A 372 -17.09 23.66 -2.23
N PRO A 373 -17.72 24.15 -1.14
CA PRO A 373 -18.88 23.49 -0.56
C PRO A 373 -19.89 23.15 -1.66
N GLU A 374 -20.37 21.91 -1.66
CA GLU A 374 -21.55 21.53 -2.42
C GLU A 374 -22.70 22.43 -1.96
N GLU A 375 -22.97 23.50 -2.71
CA GLU A 375 -24.31 24.07 -2.72
C GLU A 375 -25.23 22.92 -3.16
N LEU A 376 -26.16 22.57 -2.27
CA LEU A 376 -27.19 21.58 -2.52
C LEU A 376 -27.96 22.04 -3.76
N GLU A 377 -27.62 21.51 -4.93
CA GLU A 377 -28.47 21.61 -6.11
C GLU A 377 -29.68 20.72 -5.84
N ASP A 378 -30.81 21.40 -5.58
CA ASP A 378 -32.12 20.80 -5.44
C ASP A 378 -32.47 19.93 -6.66
N GLU A 379 -33.21 18.86 -6.37
CA GLU A 379 -33.68 17.82 -7.29
C GLU A 379 -34.46 18.38 -8.49
N ASP A 380 -34.21 17.75 -9.64
CA ASP A 380 -35.09 17.55 -10.80
C ASP A 380 -35.83 18.77 -11.40
N GLU A 381 -35.50 19.09 -12.66
CA GLU A 381 -36.54 19.21 -13.69
C GLU A 381 -35.95 19.02 -15.10
N ASP A 382 -36.18 17.82 -15.65
CA ASP A 382 -36.21 17.59 -17.09
C ASP A 382 -37.29 18.50 -17.71
N ALA A 383 -36.88 19.46 -18.53
CA ALA A 383 -37.76 20.06 -19.53
C ALA A 383 -36.98 20.43 -20.79
N ASP A 384 -37.12 19.59 -21.81
CA ASP A 384 -36.88 19.93 -23.21
C ASP A 384 -37.59 21.25 -23.54
N MET A 385 -36.84 22.27 -23.99
CA MET A 385 -37.39 23.28 -24.88
C MET A 385 -36.32 23.92 -25.76
N ASP A 386 -36.33 23.51 -27.03
CA ASP A 386 -35.78 24.27 -28.14
C ASP A 386 -36.37 25.68 -28.17
N GLN A 387 -35.51 26.72 -28.21
CA GLN A 387 -35.78 27.91 -29.03
C GLN A 387 -34.54 28.77 -29.27
N GLU A 388 -34.38 29.12 -30.55
CA GLU A 388 -33.43 30.05 -31.16
C GLU A 388 -33.64 31.52 -30.73
N GLU A 389 -32.52 32.25 -30.78
CA GLU A 389 -32.32 33.67 -31.13
C GLU A 389 -33.09 34.80 -30.43
N GLY A 390 -32.33 35.83 -30.01
CA GLY A 390 -32.85 37.17 -29.76
C GLY A 390 -31.88 38.06 -28.97
N LEU A 391 -31.04 38.80 -29.68
CA LEU A 391 -30.34 39.98 -29.17
C LEU A 391 -31.36 41.02 -28.71
N GLU A 392 -31.14 41.69 -27.57
CA GLU A 392 -31.31 43.14 -27.46
C GLU A 392 -30.75 43.69 -26.14
N ASP A 393 -30.05 44.82 -26.29
CA ASP A 393 -29.47 45.66 -25.25
C ASP A 393 -30.56 46.29 -24.37
N GLU A 394 -30.33 46.40 -23.05
CA GLU A 394 -30.90 47.52 -22.30
C GLU A 394 -29.96 47.98 -21.19
N ILE A 395 -29.54 49.24 -21.34
CA ILE A 395 -28.76 50.04 -20.41
C ILE A 395 -29.70 50.54 -19.32
N ILE A 396 -29.43 50.24 -18.05
CA ILE A 396 -29.97 51.02 -16.93
C ILE A 396 -28.82 51.40 -16.00
N GLN A 397 -28.47 52.68 -16.06
CA GLN A 397 -27.76 53.40 -15.00
C GLN A 397 -28.74 53.72 -13.88
N SER A 398 -28.36 53.43 -12.63
CA SER A 398 -28.84 54.18 -11.47
C SER A 398 -27.76 54.19 -10.39
N ASP A 399 -27.26 55.39 -10.14
CA ASP A 399 -26.32 55.76 -9.09
C ASP A 399 -26.89 55.58 -7.68
N ALA A 400 -25.95 55.37 -6.75
CA ALA A 400 -25.96 55.74 -5.34
C ALA A 400 -26.79 54.90 -4.35
N ASP A 401 -26.10 53.99 -3.66
CA ASP A 401 -26.13 53.93 -2.19
C ASP A 401 -24.77 53.47 -1.66
N ASP A 402 -24.06 54.42 -1.06
CA ASP A 402 -22.73 54.28 -0.47
C ASP A 402 -22.91 53.99 1.03
N ALA A 403 -22.93 52.70 1.38
CA ALA A 403 -22.88 52.22 2.76
C ALA A 403 -21.69 51.27 2.88
N PRO A 404 -20.69 51.55 3.74
CA PRO A 404 -19.58 50.63 3.93
C PRO A 404 -20.10 49.39 4.64
N MET A 405 -20.27 48.30 3.89
CA MET A 405 -20.31 46.97 4.46
C MET A 405 -18.93 46.71 5.06
N ASP A 406 -18.88 46.56 6.39
CA ASP A 406 -17.72 46.01 7.07
C ASP A 406 -17.46 44.62 6.49
N GLU A 407 -16.53 44.53 5.54
CA GLU A 407 -15.89 43.28 5.16
C GLU A 407 -15.15 42.76 6.40
N GLU A 408 -15.78 41.87 7.16
CA GLU A 408 -15.04 40.99 8.04
C GLU A 408 -14.00 40.27 7.17
N PRO A 409 -12.69 40.45 7.40
CA PRO A 409 -11.69 39.81 6.56
C PRO A 409 -11.87 38.30 6.69
N PRO A 410 -11.82 37.54 5.58
CA PRO A 410 -11.89 36.09 5.63
C PRO A 410 -10.78 35.59 6.55
N SER A 411 -11.17 35.00 7.68
CA SER A 411 -10.28 34.42 8.67
C SER A 411 -9.70 33.10 8.16
N PHE A 412 -8.97 33.11 7.05
CA PHE A 412 -8.49 31.90 6.38
C PHE A 412 -7.07 32.02 5.81
N LEU A 413 -6.23 32.89 6.37
CA LEU A 413 -4.79 32.73 6.19
C LEU A 413 -4.34 31.59 7.12
N ALA A 414 -3.93 30.46 6.53
CA ALA A 414 -3.21 29.41 7.25
C ALA A 414 -2.13 30.07 8.12
N SER A 415 -2.09 29.73 9.41
CA SER A 415 -1.14 30.39 10.30
C SER A 415 0.29 30.13 9.81
N PRO A 416 1.20 31.13 9.88
CA PRO A 416 2.61 30.95 9.48
C PRO A 416 3.30 29.76 10.16
N GLU A 417 2.80 29.36 11.33
CA GLU A 417 3.27 28.20 12.09
C GLU A 417 2.90 26.85 11.46
N ALA A 418 1.73 26.75 10.81
CA ALA A 418 1.29 25.54 10.11
C ALA A 418 2.14 25.24 8.86
N ASP A 419 2.51 26.30 8.12
CA ASP A 419 3.41 26.20 6.97
C ASP A 419 4.82 25.79 7.39
N GLN A 420 5.34 26.37 8.47
CA GLN A 420 6.67 26.04 8.96
C GLN A 420 6.78 24.59 9.46
N ASN A 421 5.72 24.05 10.07
CA ASN A 421 5.68 22.66 10.51
C ASN A 421 5.60 21.68 9.32
N SER A 422 4.83 22.01 8.28
CA SER A 422 4.76 21.24 7.04
C SER A 422 6.11 21.21 6.31
N ILE A 423 6.82 22.34 6.26
CA ILE A 423 8.18 22.40 5.69
C ILE A 423 9.15 21.56 6.52
N LYS A 424 9.11 21.64 7.85
CA LYS A 424 9.94 20.78 8.72
C LYS A 424 9.67 19.31 8.48
N LEU A 425 8.41 18.91 8.31
CA LEU A 425 8.04 17.54 8.00
C LEU A 425 8.63 17.10 6.66
N LEU A 426 8.48 17.93 5.63
CA LEU A 426 9.06 17.70 4.30
C LEU A 426 10.57 17.52 4.37
N THR A 427 11.30 18.48 4.95
CA THR A 427 12.76 18.44 5.08
C THR A 427 13.25 17.23 5.90
N THR A 428 12.46 16.78 6.88
CA THR A 428 12.82 15.62 7.72
C THR A 428 12.60 14.30 7.00
N LEU A 429 11.44 14.12 6.37
CA LEU A 429 11.02 12.83 5.81
C LEU A 429 11.61 12.57 4.43
N THR A 430 11.78 13.58 3.57
CA THR A 430 12.30 13.40 2.21
C THR A 430 13.63 12.63 2.16
N PRO A 431 14.70 12.99 2.91
CA PRO A 431 15.96 12.26 2.87
C PRO A 431 15.84 10.82 3.41
N LEU A 432 15.02 10.60 4.45
CA LEU A 432 14.79 9.27 5.02
C LEU A 432 14.08 8.35 4.02
N LEU A 433 13.01 8.83 3.39
CA LEU A 433 12.23 8.08 2.40
C LEU A 433 13.04 7.81 1.12
N LEU A 434 13.85 8.77 0.66
CA LEU A 434 14.76 8.56 -0.46
C LEU A 434 15.85 7.53 -0.15
N SER A 435 16.26 7.42 1.12
CA SER A 435 17.20 6.38 1.53
C SER A 435 16.59 4.99 1.43
N LEU A 436 15.33 4.86 1.81
CA LEU A 436 14.61 3.59 1.74
C LEU A 436 14.13 3.25 0.33
N SER A 437 13.99 4.23 -0.58
CA SER A 437 13.55 3.99 -1.95
C SER A 437 14.65 3.48 -2.89
N THR A 438 15.93 3.66 -2.54
CA THR A 438 17.03 3.28 -3.42
C THR A 438 17.22 1.77 -3.48
N PRO A 439 17.18 1.15 -4.68
CA PRO A 439 17.42 -0.28 -4.83
C PRO A 439 18.80 -0.70 -4.33
N THR A 440 18.85 -1.84 -3.66
CA THR A 440 20.08 -2.46 -3.13
C THR A 440 20.61 -3.56 -4.06
N SER A 441 21.78 -4.14 -3.74
CA SER A 441 22.35 -5.25 -4.53
C SER A 441 21.46 -6.51 -4.59
N MET A 442 20.53 -6.70 -3.63
CA MET A 442 19.60 -7.82 -3.62
C MET A 442 18.21 -7.50 -4.20
N SER A 443 17.94 -6.24 -4.54
CA SER A 443 16.63 -5.80 -5.08
C SER A 443 16.44 -6.25 -6.53
N PHE A 444 17.52 -6.37 -7.31
CA PHE A 444 17.51 -6.82 -8.71
C PHE A 444 18.54 -7.94 -8.92
N PRO A 445 18.27 -9.18 -8.49
CA PRO A 445 19.19 -10.29 -8.73
C PRO A 445 19.36 -10.52 -10.24
N PRO A 446 20.58 -10.83 -10.72
CA PRO A 446 20.81 -11.08 -12.14
C PRO A 446 19.97 -12.27 -12.63
N SER A 447 19.35 -12.14 -13.81
CA SER A 447 18.56 -13.22 -14.41
C SER A 447 19.42 -14.48 -14.59
N SER A 448 18.86 -15.64 -14.25
CA SER A 448 19.51 -16.95 -14.28
C SER A 448 20.08 -17.36 -15.64
N ALA A 449 19.70 -16.67 -16.74
CA ALA A 449 20.21 -16.92 -18.08
C ALA A 449 21.67 -16.45 -18.30
N THR A 450 22.18 -15.55 -17.46
CA THR A 450 23.57 -15.05 -17.50
C THR A 450 24.43 -15.53 -16.33
N ALA A 451 23.93 -16.51 -15.56
CA ALA A 451 24.62 -17.03 -14.39
C ALA A 451 25.84 -17.88 -14.78
N THR A 452 26.96 -17.24 -15.10
CA THR A 452 28.28 -17.86 -14.94
C THR A 452 28.56 -17.99 -13.45
N ILE A 453 28.64 -19.23 -12.93
CA ILE A 453 29.37 -19.82 -11.78
C ILE A 453 29.65 -19.00 -10.48
N THR A 454 29.63 -17.68 -10.46
CA THR A 454 29.71 -16.85 -9.25
C THR A 454 28.33 -16.78 -8.58
N THR A 455 28.15 -17.64 -7.60
CA THR A 455 27.02 -17.73 -6.69
C THR A 455 26.90 -16.45 -5.83
N GLU A 456 26.18 -15.43 -6.28
CA GLU A 456 25.58 -14.46 -5.34
C GLU A 456 24.43 -15.18 -4.62
N PRO A 457 24.49 -15.32 -3.28
CA PRO A 457 23.44 -16.01 -2.55
C PRO A 457 22.16 -15.16 -2.59
N THR A 458 21.11 -15.71 -3.21
CA THR A 458 19.79 -15.07 -3.29
C THR A 458 18.87 -15.61 -2.21
N HIS A 459 18.22 -14.72 -1.47
CA HIS A 459 17.17 -15.06 -0.51
C HIS A 459 15.88 -14.37 -0.92
N LEU A 460 15.04 -15.11 -1.65
CA LEU A 460 13.82 -14.59 -2.29
C LEU A 460 12.87 -13.86 -1.31
N PRO A 461 12.63 -14.33 -0.07
CA PRO A 461 11.80 -13.60 0.90
C PRO A 461 12.35 -12.20 1.22
N THR A 462 13.67 -12.08 1.42
CA THR A 462 14.31 -10.78 1.65
C THR A 462 14.20 -9.88 0.43
N THR A 463 14.46 -10.39 -0.77
CA THR A 463 14.30 -9.60 -2.02
C THR A 463 12.87 -9.08 -2.16
N SER A 464 11.87 -9.92 -1.89
CA SER A 464 10.44 -9.51 -1.90
C SER A 464 10.15 -8.42 -0.87
N ALA A 465 10.65 -8.56 0.36
CA ALA A 465 10.47 -7.59 1.42
C ALA A 465 11.15 -6.25 1.07
N LEU A 466 12.38 -6.27 0.55
CA LEU A 466 13.10 -5.07 0.11
C LEU A 466 12.35 -4.32 -0.99
N THR A 467 11.91 -5.01 -2.05
CA THR A 467 11.12 -4.39 -3.13
C THR A 467 9.84 -3.77 -2.59
N SER A 468 9.18 -4.40 -1.62
CA SER A 468 7.98 -3.87 -0.97
C SER A 468 8.27 -2.61 -0.15
N VAL A 469 9.40 -2.56 0.57
CA VAL A 469 9.87 -1.37 1.27
C VAL A 469 10.17 -0.23 0.30
N HIS A 470 10.88 -0.49 -0.80
CA HIS A 470 11.20 0.53 -1.80
C HIS A 470 9.94 1.17 -2.40
N ILE A 471 8.96 0.33 -2.80
CA ILE A 471 7.69 0.80 -3.35
C ILE A 471 6.92 1.63 -2.31
N SER A 472 6.77 1.12 -1.08
CA SER A 472 6.04 1.82 -0.01
C SER A 472 6.70 3.15 0.35
N ALA A 473 8.03 3.22 0.32
CA ALA A 473 8.79 4.46 0.56
C ALA A 473 8.56 5.49 -0.55
N LEU A 474 8.54 5.06 -1.81
CA LEU A 474 8.24 5.93 -2.96
C LEU A 474 6.79 6.41 -2.95
N GLU A 475 5.83 5.54 -2.63
CA GLU A 475 4.41 5.91 -2.52
C GLU A 475 4.20 6.92 -1.39
N CYS A 476 4.81 6.68 -0.22
CA CYS A 476 4.80 7.61 0.90
C CYS A 476 5.40 8.97 0.52
N LEU A 477 6.56 8.97 -0.15
CA LEU A 477 7.22 10.19 -0.59
C LEU A 477 6.41 10.92 -1.67
N SER A 478 5.83 10.18 -2.61
CA SER A 478 4.95 10.74 -3.64
C SER A 478 3.76 11.45 -3.02
N ASN A 479 3.12 10.86 -2.00
CA ASN A 479 2.01 11.52 -1.29
C ASN A 479 2.48 12.74 -0.50
N LEU A 480 3.61 12.65 0.20
CA LEU A 480 4.17 13.79 0.93
C LEU A 480 4.40 14.99 0.01
N LEU A 481 4.96 14.75 -1.18
CA LEU A 481 5.27 15.78 -2.16
C LEU A 481 4.02 16.31 -2.87
N LEU A 482 3.13 15.40 -3.32
CA LEU A 482 1.93 15.75 -4.09
C LEU A 482 0.81 16.34 -3.23
N SER A 483 0.80 16.11 -1.92
CA SER A 483 -0.13 16.78 -0.99
C SER A 483 0.46 18.05 -0.39
N PHE A 484 1.71 18.40 -0.69
CA PHE A 484 2.29 19.64 -0.18
C PHE A 484 1.62 20.84 -0.88
N PRO A 485 1.12 21.84 -0.12
CA PRO A 485 0.45 23.00 -0.70
C PRO A 485 1.43 23.81 -1.53
N THR A 486 1.17 23.91 -2.83
CA THR A 486 1.89 24.78 -3.74
C THR A 486 0.91 25.73 -4.39
N SER A 487 1.21 27.02 -4.41
CA SER A 487 0.51 27.93 -5.32
C SER A 487 0.83 27.50 -6.75
N ASP A 488 -0.15 27.27 -7.62
CA ASP A 488 0.11 26.82 -9.00
C ASP A 488 0.65 27.95 -9.89
N THR A 489 0.31 29.21 -9.59
CA THR A 489 0.65 30.40 -10.38
C THR A 489 1.54 31.41 -9.64
N GLY A 490 1.79 31.21 -8.34
CA GLY A 490 2.54 32.14 -7.49
C GLY A 490 4.06 31.89 -7.43
N PRO A 491 4.80 32.68 -6.64
CA PRO A 491 6.23 32.47 -6.42
C PRO A 491 6.48 31.16 -5.65
N ILE A 492 7.57 30.49 -6.01
CA ILE A 492 7.96 29.21 -5.38
C ILE A 492 8.66 29.48 -4.06
N ASN A 493 8.35 28.67 -3.05
CA ASN A 493 9.07 28.74 -1.78
C ASN A 493 10.50 28.20 -1.97
N PRO A 494 11.55 29.00 -1.67
CA PRO A 494 12.94 28.59 -1.90
C PRO A 494 13.34 27.38 -1.06
N ALA A 495 12.79 27.22 0.15
CA ALA A 495 13.10 26.08 1.01
C ALA A 495 12.57 24.76 0.44
N THR A 496 11.37 24.77 -0.15
CA THR A 496 10.79 23.57 -0.77
C THR A 496 11.49 23.24 -2.09
N ALA A 497 11.89 24.28 -2.84
CA ALA A 497 12.66 24.11 -4.07
C ALA A 497 14.05 23.52 -3.79
N GLU A 498 14.73 23.94 -2.72
CA GLU A 498 16.03 23.40 -2.31
C GLU A 498 15.94 21.90 -1.98
N VAL A 499 14.93 21.49 -1.21
CA VAL A 499 14.67 20.07 -0.93
C VAL A 499 14.45 19.30 -2.21
N ALA A 500 13.64 19.84 -3.14
CA ALA A 500 13.34 19.18 -4.39
C ALA A 500 14.56 19.03 -5.31
N VAL A 501 15.38 20.07 -5.43
CA VAL A 501 16.63 20.06 -6.21
C VAL A 501 17.63 19.07 -5.63
N ALA A 502 17.77 19.00 -4.30
CA ALA A 502 18.66 18.04 -3.65
C ALA A 502 18.20 16.58 -3.83
N ALA A 503 16.89 16.35 -3.84
CA ALA A 503 16.27 15.04 -4.01
C ALA A 503 16.27 14.52 -5.46
N TRP A 504 16.26 15.43 -6.44
CA TRP A 504 16.07 15.14 -7.87
C TRP A 504 17.00 14.04 -8.43
N PRO A 505 18.33 14.08 -8.21
CA PRO A 505 19.23 13.09 -8.81
C PRO A 505 18.99 11.66 -8.29
N ARG A 506 18.64 11.51 -7.01
CA ARG A 506 18.41 10.22 -6.38
C ARG A 506 17.09 9.59 -6.82
N ALA A 507 16.05 10.41 -7.00
CA ALA A 507 14.78 9.97 -7.59
C ALA A 507 14.98 9.47 -9.03
N TRP A 508 15.77 10.19 -9.83
CA TRP A 508 16.12 9.77 -11.19
C TRP A 508 16.94 8.48 -11.24
N ALA A 509 17.93 8.32 -10.36
CA ALA A 509 18.71 7.10 -10.27
C ALA A 509 17.81 5.88 -9.97
N THR A 510 16.80 6.07 -9.11
CA THR A 510 15.83 5.02 -8.76
C THR A 510 14.96 4.61 -9.97
N LEU A 511 14.43 5.58 -10.72
CA LEU A 511 13.65 5.31 -11.94
C LEU A 511 14.50 4.62 -13.01
N THR A 512 15.72 5.10 -13.24
CA THR A 512 16.63 4.49 -14.24
C THR A 512 16.99 3.06 -13.85
N ALA A 513 17.24 2.79 -12.56
CA ALA A 513 17.49 1.44 -12.07
C ALA A 513 16.28 0.52 -12.26
N SER A 514 15.05 1.01 -12.02
CA SER A 514 13.84 0.20 -12.17
C SER A 514 13.49 -0.11 -13.63
N ILE A 515 13.69 0.83 -14.55
CA ILE A 515 13.46 0.63 -15.99
C ILE A 515 14.46 -0.37 -16.57
N ASN A 516 15.73 -0.26 -16.17
CA ASN A 516 16.82 -1.12 -16.62
C ASN A 516 16.87 -2.48 -15.91
N ALA A 517 16.07 -2.69 -14.85
CA ALA A 517 15.98 -3.96 -14.17
C ALA A 517 15.51 -5.08 -15.12
N PRO A 518 15.99 -6.32 -14.98
CA PRO A 518 15.59 -7.42 -15.85
C PRO A 518 14.07 -7.61 -15.88
N SER A 519 13.53 -8.02 -17.04
CA SER A 519 12.08 -8.26 -17.21
C SER A 519 11.53 -9.38 -16.32
N THR A 520 12.41 -10.26 -15.80
CA THR A 520 12.09 -11.30 -14.82
C THR A 520 11.90 -10.75 -13.40
N THR A 521 12.14 -9.46 -13.18
CA THR A 521 11.96 -8.83 -11.87
C THR A 521 10.48 -8.56 -11.64
N ASP A 522 9.90 -9.28 -10.69
CA ASP A 522 8.54 -9.03 -10.22
C ASP A 522 8.41 -7.58 -9.71
N ARG A 523 7.31 -6.93 -10.07
CA ARG A 523 6.93 -5.57 -9.60
C ARG A 523 7.85 -4.42 -10.03
N ARG A 524 8.72 -4.60 -11.03
CA ARG A 524 9.56 -3.50 -11.59
C ARG A 524 8.74 -2.30 -12.11
N MET A 525 7.56 -2.58 -12.66
CA MET A 525 6.66 -1.54 -13.18
C MET A 525 6.06 -0.73 -12.02
N GLU A 526 5.63 -1.39 -10.94
CA GLU A 526 5.12 -0.70 -9.75
C GLU A 526 6.17 0.26 -9.17
N LEU A 527 7.43 -0.18 -9.10
CA LEU A 527 8.53 0.67 -8.65
C LEU A 527 8.74 1.88 -9.57
N SER A 528 8.67 1.68 -10.89
CA SER A 528 8.81 2.75 -11.89
C SER A 528 7.67 3.77 -11.78
N VAL A 529 6.43 3.30 -11.64
CA VAL A 529 5.23 4.13 -11.46
C VAL A 529 5.30 4.94 -10.17
N ALA A 530 5.80 4.36 -9.08
CA ALA A 530 5.99 5.06 -7.81
C ALA A 530 7.10 6.12 -7.91
N ALA A 531 8.22 5.80 -8.57
CA ALA A 531 9.32 6.74 -8.81
C ALA A 531 8.90 7.93 -9.69
N LEU A 532 8.06 7.72 -10.71
CA LEU A 532 7.45 8.80 -11.50
C LEU A 532 6.57 9.71 -10.65
N GLY A 533 5.84 9.17 -9.67
CA GLY A 533 5.05 9.97 -8.72
C GLY A 533 5.91 10.91 -7.87
N VAL A 534 7.04 10.40 -7.38
CA VAL A 534 8.04 11.20 -6.65
C VAL A 534 8.61 12.29 -7.56
N LEU A 535 9.07 11.95 -8.77
CA LEU A 535 9.61 12.92 -9.72
C LEU A 535 8.60 14.02 -10.05
N TRP A 536 7.32 13.68 -10.21
CA TRP A 536 6.28 14.68 -10.45
C TRP A 536 6.13 15.62 -9.24
N GLY A 537 6.06 15.09 -8.03
CA GLY A 537 5.99 15.90 -6.81
C GLY A 537 7.20 16.83 -6.66
N LEU A 538 8.42 16.33 -6.89
CA LEU A 538 9.65 17.15 -6.87
C LEU A 538 9.63 18.23 -7.96
N ALA A 539 9.19 17.89 -9.17
CA ALA A 539 9.11 18.83 -10.28
C ALA A 539 8.13 19.96 -9.97
N ARG A 540 7.00 19.66 -9.31
CA ARG A 540 6.01 20.66 -8.89
C ARG A 540 6.57 21.62 -7.83
N LEU A 541 7.32 21.10 -6.85
CA LEU A 541 7.94 21.91 -5.79
C LEU A 541 9.07 22.82 -6.30
N ALA A 542 9.72 22.48 -7.41
CA ALA A 542 10.82 23.23 -8.02
C ALA A 542 10.56 23.61 -9.48
N ARG A 543 9.29 23.87 -9.84
CA ARG A 543 8.90 24.23 -11.21
C ARG A 543 9.71 25.42 -11.71
N GLY A 544 10.18 25.38 -12.95
CA GLY A 544 11.03 26.45 -13.51
C GLY A 544 12.41 26.69 -12.86
N VAL A 545 12.73 26.05 -11.71
CA VAL A 545 14.06 26.05 -11.10
C VAL A 545 14.90 24.89 -11.64
N LEU A 546 14.30 23.71 -11.77
CA LEU A 546 14.95 22.53 -12.35
C LEU A 546 15.24 22.75 -13.83
N ALA A 547 16.48 22.48 -14.24
CA ALA A 547 16.89 22.55 -15.65
C ALA A 547 16.52 21.25 -16.38
N PRO A 548 15.70 21.29 -17.44
CA PRO A 548 15.40 20.10 -18.24
C PRO A 548 16.67 19.58 -18.93
N GLN A 549 16.98 18.30 -18.73
CA GLN A 549 18.02 17.59 -19.48
C GLN A 549 17.39 16.84 -20.65
N LYS A 550 18.02 16.90 -21.82
CA LYS A 550 17.50 16.29 -23.05
C LYS A 550 17.24 14.78 -22.88
N GLU A 551 18.18 14.07 -22.28
CA GLU A 551 18.09 12.63 -22.05
C GLU A 551 16.91 12.27 -21.12
N GLN A 552 16.65 13.10 -20.11
CA GLN A 552 15.53 12.92 -19.19
C GLN A 552 14.18 13.16 -19.88
N VAL A 553 14.09 14.20 -20.72
CA VAL A 553 12.89 14.51 -21.50
C VAL A 553 12.58 13.40 -22.49
N GLU A 554 13.59 12.93 -23.24
CA GLU A 554 13.43 11.82 -24.20
C GLU A 554 13.02 10.52 -23.51
N LEU A 555 13.60 10.21 -22.34
CA LEU A 555 13.23 9.04 -21.56
C LEU A 555 11.78 9.11 -21.05
N LEU A 556 11.32 10.27 -20.54
CA LEU A 556 9.92 10.43 -20.09
C LEU A 556 8.92 10.24 -21.23
N ILE A 557 9.23 10.78 -22.41
CA ILE A 557 8.41 10.60 -23.62
C ILE A 557 8.38 9.11 -24.01
N GLN A 558 9.53 8.44 -24.03
CA GLN A 558 9.61 7.01 -24.34
C GLN A 558 8.80 6.16 -23.35
N VAL A 559 8.85 6.49 -22.06
CA VAL A 559 8.09 5.78 -21.02
C VAL A 559 6.59 5.99 -21.21
N ALA A 560 6.16 7.23 -21.45
CA ALA A 560 4.74 7.57 -21.63
C ALA A 560 4.13 6.98 -22.91
N ASP A 561 4.91 6.88 -23.99
CA ASP A 561 4.48 6.30 -25.26
C ASP A 561 4.74 4.78 -25.35
N SER A 562 5.22 4.15 -24.27
CA SER A 562 5.45 2.71 -24.25
C SER A 562 4.12 1.93 -24.29
N ILE A 563 4.12 0.76 -24.92
CA ILE A 563 2.92 -0.11 -25.05
C ILE A 563 2.37 -0.53 -23.67
N GLN A 564 3.21 -0.51 -22.64
CA GLN A 564 2.88 -0.94 -21.28
C GLN A 564 2.43 0.22 -20.39
N ALA A 565 2.46 1.46 -20.87
CA ALA A 565 2.02 2.63 -20.11
C ALA A 565 0.50 2.72 -20.08
N ASP A 566 -0.04 2.84 -18.86
CA ASP A 566 -1.43 3.20 -18.63
C ASP A 566 -1.61 4.73 -18.58
N GLU A 567 -2.86 5.17 -18.44
CA GLU A 567 -3.17 6.60 -18.30
C GLU A 567 -2.46 7.23 -17.10
N GLN A 568 -2.25 6.47 -16.01
CA GLN A 568 -1.57 6.97 -14.81
C GLN A 568 -0.08 7.27 -15.07
N VAL A 569 0.63 6.39 -15.80
CA VAL A 569 2.01 6.63 -16.23
C VAL A 569 2.07 7.88 -17.12
N GLN A 570 1.16 8.00 -18.08
CA GLN A 570 1.10 9.13 -18.99
C GLN A 570 0.89 10.45 -18.26
N VAL A 571 -0.09 10.51 -17.34
CA VAL A 571 -0.35 11.69 -16.49
C VAL A 571 0.88 12.10 -15.71
N LYS A 572 1.57 11.14 -15.07
CA LYS A 572 2.79 11.43 -14.29
C LYS A 572 3.91 11.98 -15.17
N CYS A 573 4.18 11.36 -16.31
CA CYS A 573 5.20 11.85 -17.25
C CYS A 573 4.86 13.24 -17.78
N VAL A 574 3.61 13.47 -18.18
CA VAL A 574 3.11 14.77 -18.66
C VAL A 574 3.25 15.84 -17.57
N GLY A 575 2.90 15.52 -16.32
CA GLY A 575 3.05 16.41 -15.17
C GLY A 575 4.51 16.81 -14.88
N ILE A 576 5.45 15.85 -14.96
CA ILE A 576 6.88 16.12 -14.83
C ILE A 576 7.34 17.06 -15.95
N LEU A 577 7.02 16.73 -17.20
CA LEU A 577 7.43 17.50 -18.37
C LEU A 577 6.88 18.93 -18.31
N GLY A 578 5.60 19.11 -17.96
CA GLY A 578 4.99 20.43 -17.85
C GLY A 578 5.67 21.31 -16.80
N SER A 579 6.06 20.73 -15.66
CA SER A 579 6.78 21.45 -14.60
C SER A 579 8.19 21.88 -15.04
N LEU A 580 8.88 21.03 -15.81
CA LEU A 580 10.20 21.34 -16.37
C LEU A 580 10.15 22.40 -17.48
N ALA A 581 9.07 22.42 -18.27
CA ALA A 581 8.89 23.37 -19.37
C ALA A 581 8.77 24.83 -18.91
N GLN A 582 8.47 25.08 -17.65
CA GLN A 582 8.38 26.43 -17.07
C GLN A 582 9.76 27.08 -16.79
N ASN A 583 10.87 26.39 -17.10
CA ASN A 583 12.21 26.96 -16.94
C ASN A 583 12.49 28.04 -17.99
N THR A 584 12.68 29.28 -17.54
CA THR A 584 12.88 30.45 -18.41
C THR A 584 14.23 30.47 -19.15
N ARG A 585 15.19 29.64 -18.74
CA ARG A 585 16.54 29.56 -19.33
C ARG A 585 16.61 28.61 -20.52
N GLU A 586 15.75 27.58 -20.57
CA GLU A 586 15.84 26.47 -21.51
C GLU A 586 14.73 26.50 -22.57
N ILE A 587 14.86 27.43 -23.53
CA ILE A 587 13.87 27.65 -24.59
C ILE A 587 13.76 26.43 -25.52
N GLU A 588 14.87 25.77 -25.86
CA GLU A 588 14.85 24.61 -26.77
C GLU A 588 14.09 23.42 -26.17
N MET A 589 14.31 23.13 -24.88
CA MET A 589 13.62 22.04 -24.19
C MET A 589 12.14 22.35 -24.01
N ASN A 590 11.78 23.61 -23.71
CA ASN A 590 10.38 24.04 -23.70
C ASN A 590 9.69 23.74 -25.05
N LYS A 591 10.35 24.01 -26.18
CA LYS A 591 9.80 23.71 -27.52
C LYS A 591 9.51 22.22 -27.71
N ALA A 592 10.47 21.36 -27.33
CA ALA A 592 10.32 19.91 -27.46
C ALA A 592 9.16 19.39 -26.58
N ILE A 593 9.07 19.86 -25.34
CA ILE A 593 8.00 19.49 -24.41
C ILE A 593 6.64 19.97 -24.92
N ALA A 594 6.54 21.24 -25.34
CA ALA A 594 5.29 21.80 -25.85
C ALA A 594 4.78 21.08 -27.10
N GLN A 595 5.67 20.68 -28.00
CA GLN A 595 5.31 19.86 -29.15
C GLN A 595 4.75 18.50 -28.72
N TYR A 596 5.34 17.88 -27.69
CA TYR A 596 4.83 16.62 -27.14
C TYR A 596 3.46 16.80 -26.46
N LEU A 597 3.28 17.84 -25.64
CA LEU A 597 1.99 18.15 -25.00
C LEU A 597 0.88 18.40 -26.03
N LEU A 598 1.16 19.15 -27.10
CA LEU A 598 0.20 19.38 -28.20
C LEU A 598 -0.18 18.07 -28.93
N SER A 599 0.71 17.07 -28.95
CA SER A 599 0.44 15.75 -29.54
C SER A 599 -0.58 14.91 -28.77
N TYR A 600 -0.93 15.28 -27.53
CA TYR A 600 -2.03 14.65 -26.80
C TYR A 600 -3.41 15.07 -27.30
N ILE A 601 -3.47 16.14 -28.10
CA ILE A 601 -4.72 16.79 -28.51
C ILE A 601 -4.88 16.71 -30.03
N HIS A 602 -3.79 16.89 -30.79
CA HIS A 602 -3.78 16.95 -32.25
C HIS A 602 -3.00 15.78 -32.87
N PRO A 603 -3.50 15.13 -33.97
CA PRO A 603 -4.69 15.46 -34.75
C PRO A 603 -6.02 15.02 -34.12
N THR A 604 -5.95 14.08 -33.19
CA THR A 604 -7.09 13.60 -32.40
C THR A 604 -6.66 13.46 -30.95
N PRO A 605 -7.55 13.78 -29.99
CA PRO A 605 -7.28 13.55 -28.58
C PRO A 605 -6.89 12.10 -28.29
N ARG A 606 -5.92 11.91 -27.40
CA ARG A 606 -5.58 10.60 -26.82
C ARG A 606 -6.61 10.24 -25.73
N SER A 607 -6.21 9.43 -24.76
CA SER A 607 -6.98 9.13 -23.55
C SER A 607 -7.40 10.40 -22.80
N ALA A 608 -8.57 10.34 -22.15
CA ALA A 608 -9.19 11.52 -21.56
C ALA A 608 -8.32 12.21 -20.50
N GLU A 609 -7.92 11.47 -19.46
CA GLU A 609 -7.20 12.05 -18.31
C GLU A 609 -5.83 12.64 -18.71
N PRO A 610 -4.96 11.95 -19.48
CA PRO A 610 -3.70 12.53 -19.94
C PRO A 610 -3.87 13.75 -20.85
N THR A 611 -4.87 13.74 -21.74
CA THR A 611 -5.13 14.89 -22.62
C THR A 611 -5.58 16.11 -21.83
N LEU A 612 -6.46 15.94 -20.83
CA LEU A 612 -6.90 17.04 -19.97
C LEU A 612 -5.73 17.61 -19.16
N HIS A 613 -4.86 16.75 -18.62
CA HIS A 613 -3.65 17.18 -17.93
C HIS A 613 -2.71 17.97 -18.85
N ALA A 614 -2.49 17.49 -20.08
CA ALA A 614 -1.65 18.19 -21.05
C ALA A 614 -2.21 19.57 -21.41
N LEU A 615 -3.54 19.69 -21.55
CA LEU A 615 -4.21 20.98 -21.81
C LEU A 615 -4.07 21.96 -20.65
N SER A 616 -4.31 21.49 -19.42
CA SER A 616 -4.11 22.33 -18.22
C SER A 616 -2.69 22.88 -18.16
N LEU A 617 -1.69 22.01 -18.31
CA LEU A 617 -0.28 22.42 -18.26
C LEU A 617 0.11 23.36 -19.40
N LEU A 618 -0.44 23.18 -20.61
CA LEU A 618 -0.21 24.11 -21.72
C LEU A 618 -0.73 25.51 -21.40
N ILE A 619 -1.87 25.62 -20.73
CA ILE A 619 -2.40 26.91 -20.26
C ILE A 619 -1.46 27.48 -19.21
N ASP A 620 -1.07 26.70 -18.21
CA ASP A 620 -0.20 27.16 -17.11
C ASP A 620 1.16 27.65 -17.61
N ILE A 621 1.78 26.93 -18.56
CA ILE A 621 3.07 27.31 -19.14
C ILE A 621 2.94 28.61 -19.94
N TYR A 622 1.89 28.77 -20.75
CA TYR A 622 1.77 29.88 -21.71
C TYR A 622 0.76 30.96 -21.31
N ALA A 623 0.40 31.00 -20.03
CA ALA A 623 -0.50 32.01 -19.46
C ALA A 623 0.06 33.43 -19.60
N ASP A 624 1.39 33.59 -19.45
CA ASP A 624 2.09 34.88 -19.53
C ASP A 624 2.94 34.97 -20.82
N GLU A 625 2.53 35.87 -21.71
CA GLU A 625 3.16 36.15 -22.99
C GLU A 625 4.53 36.83 -22.91
N ALA A 626 4.90 37.37 -21.74
CA ALA A 626 6.18 38.03 -21.51
C ALA A 626 7.32 37.02 -21.27
N ASN A 627 6.99 35.75 -21.03
CA ASN A 627 7.97 34.70 -20.84
C ASN A 627 8.82 34.46 -22.10
N THR A 628 10.11 34.22 -21.89
CA THR A 628 11.11 34.01 -22.96
C THR A 628 10.75 32.86 -23.89
N TYR A 629 10.09 31.83 -23.37
CA TYR A 629 9.71 30.64 -24.11
C TYR A 629 8.37 30.76 -24.86
N ASP A 630 7.61 31.86 -24.71
CA ASP A 630 6.31 32.03 -25.40
C ASP A 630 6.45 32.04 -26.93
N VAL A 631 7.63 32.42 -27.44
CA VAL A 631 8.00 32.32 -28.85
C VAL A 631 7.79 30.91 -29.41
N ASN A 632 7.99 29.87 -28.59
CA ASN A 632 7.79 28.49 -29.00
C ASN A 632 6.32 28.21 -29.27
N PHE A 633 5.42 28.62 -28.38
CA PHE A 633 3.98 28.41 -28.56
C PHE A 633 3.46 29.08 -29.84
N ARG A 634 3.93 30.30 -30.13
CA ARG A 634 3.62 31.01 -31.38
C ARG A 634 4.18 30.26 -32.60
N SER A 635 5.44 29.81 -32.53
CA SER A 635 6.07 29.07 -33.63
C SER A 635 5.39 27.73 -33.94
N LEU A 636 4.84 27.08 -32.91
CA LEU A 636 4.11 25.82 -32.99
C LEU A 636 2.64 26.00 -33.37
N LYS A 637 2.19 27.25 -33.64
CA LYS A 637 0.80 27.56 -33.94
C LYS A 637 -0.17 27.10 -32.83
N GLY A 638 0.28 27.15 -31.57
CA GLY A 638 -0.45 26.60 -30.43
C GLY A 638 -1.89 27.11 -30.33
N THR A 639 -2.13 28.41 -30.55
CA THR A 639 -3.48 29.00 -30.54
C THR A 639 -4.40 28.38 -31.60
N GLU A 640 -3.89 28.12 -32.81
CA GLU A 640 -4.65 27.53 -33.91
C GLU A 640 -4.90 26.03 -33.69
N VAL A 641 -3.92 25.32 -33.13
CA VAL A 641 -4.06 23.92 -32.73
C VAL A 641 -5.12 23.77 -31.64
N LEU A 642 -5.07 24.59 -30.59
CA LEU A 642 -6.08 24.57 -29.52
C LEU A 642 -7.46 24.95 -30.06
N ALA A 643 -7.57 25.98 -30.90
CA ALA A 643 -8.83 26.40 -31.48
C ALA A 643 -9.48 25.31 -32.35
N SER A 644 -8.70 24.60 -33.17
CA SER A 644 -9.20 23.50 -34.01
C SER A 644 -9.58 22.26 -33.18
N SER A 645 -9.02 22.13 -31.98
CA SER A 645 -9.23 20.99 -31.09
C SER A 645 -10.43 21.14 -30.14
N ILE A 646 -11.09 22.30 -30.09
CA ILE A 646 -12.26 22.54 -29.21
C ILE A 646 -13.39 21.54 -29.47
N THR A 647 -13.73 21.29 -30.74
CA THR A 647 -14.81 20.36 -31.09
C THR A 647 -14.47 18.90 -30.73
N PRO A 648 -13.28 18.36 -31.09
CA PRO A 648 -12.82 17.07 -30.57
C PRO A 648 -12.80 16.98 -29.04
N LEU A 649 -12.35 18.03 -28.35
CA LEU A 649 -12.30 18.08 -26.88
C LEU A 649 -13.70 17.96 -26.28
N ARG A 650 -14.70 18.70 -26.77
CA ARG A 650 -16.09 18.55 -26.30
C ARG A 650 -16.62 17.12 -26.47
N LYS A 651 -16.26 16.43 -27.55
CA LYS A 651 -16.64 15.02 -27.75
C LYS A 651 -15.97 14.10 -26.73
N LEU A 652 -14.69 14.33 -26.45
CA LEU A 652 -13.94 13.60 -25.42
C LEU A 652 -14.58 13.78 -24.04
N VAL A 653 -14.81 15.03 -23.64
CA VAL A 653 -15.47 15.39 -22.38
C VAL A 653 -16.84 14.70 -22.27
N ARG A 654 -17.63 14.70 -23.36
CA ARG A 654 -18.93 14.02 -23.44
C ARG A 654 -18.85 12.50 -23.27
N SER A 655 -17.73 11.89 -23.66
CA SER A 655 -17.54 10.43 -23.61
C SER A 655 -17.11 9.90 -22.23
N ILE A 656 -16.79 10.78 -21.28
CA ILE A 656 -16.37 10.38 -19.92
C ILE A 656 -17.58 9.77 -19.18
N ASP A 657 -17.41 8.53 -18.74
CA ASP A 657 -18.44 7.78 -18.03
C ASP A 657 -18.48 8.15 -16.54
N ARG A 658 -19.55 8.83 -16.14
CA ARG A 658 -19.79 9.27 -14.75
C ARG A 658 -19.97 8.11 -13.77
N ARG A 659 -20.33 6.91 -14.26
CA ARG A 659 -20.62 5.73 -13.42
C ARG A 659 -19.36 4.99 -12.99
N LYS A 660 -18.22 5.27 -13.61
CA LYS A 660 -16.94 4.71 -13.18
C LYS A 660 -16.48 5.41 -11.90
N GLU A 661 -15.71 4.68 -11.09
CA GLU A 661 -15.06 5.25 -9.91
C GLU A 661 -14.19 6.45 -10.30
N GLY A 662 -14.40 7.60 -9.66
CA GLY A 662 -13.75 8.87 -10.01
C GLY A 662 -14.27 9.54 -11.28
N GLY A 663 -15.27 8.96 -11.95
CA GLY A 663 -15.75 9.41 -13.25
C GLY A 663 -16.55 10.72 -13.20
N THR A 664 -17.20 11.02 -12.08
CA THR A 664 -17.95 12.26 -11.90
C THR A 664 -16.99 13.44 -11.68
N GLU A 665 -15.97 13.26 -10.85
CA GLU A 665 -14.92 14.24 -10.60
C GLU A 665 -14.10 14.51 -11.87
N LEU A 666 -13.73 13.45 -12.59
CA LEU A 666 -13.04 13.56 -13.87
C LEU A 666 -13.88 14.33 -14.89
N ARG A 667 -15.19 14.08 -14.94
CA ARG A 667 -16.11 14.77 -15.84
C ARG A 667 -16.21 16.26 -15.54
N ARG A 668 -16.37 16.63 -14.26
CA ARG A 668 -16.42 18.02 -13.81
C ARG A 668 -15.13 18.76 -14.17
N TRP A 669 -13.97 18.17 -13.85
CA TRP A 669 -12.68 18.76 -14.21
C TRP A 669 -12.50 18.89 -15.72
N ALA A 670 -12.98 17.92 -16.51
CA ALA A 670 -12.91 17.97 -17.96
C ALA A 670 -13.71 19.15 -18.56
N GLU A 671 -14.86 19.49 -17.97
CA GLU A 671 -15.68 20.63 -18.36
C GLU A 671 -15.00 21.97 -18.01
N GLU A 672 -14.38 22.04 -16.83
CA GLU A 672 -13.56 23.17 -16.41
C GLU A 672 -12.40 23.41 -17.39
N VAL A 673 -11.62 22.36 -17.72
CA VAL A 673 -10.52 22.44 -18.68
C VAL A 673 -11.01 22.85 -20.06
N GLU A 674 -12.17 22.35 -20.53
CA GLU A 674 -12.76 22.79 -21.81
C GLU A 674 -13.12 24.28 -21.82
N GLY A 675 -13.70 24.77 -20.72
CA GLY A 675 -13.95 26.19 -20.48
C GLY A 675 -12.67 27.01 -20.51
N ASN A 676 -11.65 26.58 -19.75
CA ASN A 676 -10.35 27.24 -19.65
C ASN A 676 -9.63 27.30 -21.00
N VAL A 677 -9.65 26.23 -21.80
CA VAL A 677 -9.07 26.21 -23.16
C VAL A 677 -9.78 27.24 -24.06
N ARG A 678 -11.11 27.35 -23.99
CA ARG A 678 -11.87 28.33 -24.77
C ARG A 678 -11.55 29.77 -24.35
N GLY A 679 -11.49 30.02 -23.05
CA GLY A 679 -11.07 31.29 -22.47
C GLY A 679 -9.67 31.67 -22.91
N PHE A 680 -8.73 30.74 -22.79
CA PHE A 680 -7.33 30.91 -23.17
C PHE A 680 -7.15 31.21 -24.66
N VAL A 681 -7.84 30.49 -25.56
CA VAL A 681 -7.80 30.79 -27.01
C VAL A 681 -8.33 32.20 -27.29
N THR A 682 -9.39 32.62 -26.59
CA THR A 682 -9.96 33.97 -26.74
C THR A 682 -8.99 35.04 -26.25
N TYR A 683 -8.36 34.81 -25.09
CA TYR A 683 -7.30 35.66 -24.54
C TYR A 683 -6.14 35.81 -25.54
N ARG A 684 -5.57 34.69 -26.00
CA ARG A 684 -4.42 34.67 -26.92
C ARG A 684 -4.69 35.33 -28.27
N ARG A 685 -5.94 35.33 -28.76
CA ARG A 685 -6.33 36.04 -30.00
C ARG A 685 -6.46 37.56 -29.81
N LYS A 686 -6.75 38.03 -28.60
CA LYS A 686 -6.86 39.46 -28.29
C LYS A 686 -5.49 40.12 -28.09
N LEU A 687 -4.48 39.33 -27.76
CA LEU A 687 -3.10 39.79 -27.66
C LEU A 687 -2.63 40.35 -29.02
N LYS A 688 -2.21 41.61 -29.02
CA LYS A 688 -1.66 42.29 -30.21
C LYS A 688 -0.15 42.03 -30.29
N ILE A 689 0.23 40.78 -30.54
CA ILE A 689 1.63 40.34 -30.52
C ILE A 689 2.07 39.78 -31.88
#